data_AF-U6GE18-F1
#
_entry.id   AF-U6GE18-F1
#
_cell.length_a   1.000
_cell.length_b   1.000
_cell.length_c   1.000
_cell.angle_alpha   90.00
_cell.angle_beta   90.00
_cell.angle_gamma   90.00
#
_symmetry.space_group_name_H-M   'P 1'
#
loop_
_entity.id
_entity.type
_entity.pdbx_description
1 polymer ?
#
loop_
_entity_poly.entity_id
_entity_poly.type
_entity_poly.pdbx_seq_one_letter_code
_entity_poly.pdbx_strand_id
1 'polypeptide(L)'
;MQVFSDFGHSFKVLDPTGEEAKETVVSSISQEDKAEVYVHPDKPLPFQNGDYVVFKEVEGMHEINNIHPARITIKTRHAFNVDINTSRFSAYTRGGIVKQIIIPQTFFFRSLKESVLRPIAKGEHTMSVPDLAKFERPAELHVAFIALLMLKDEQQQQQQQIPHPYLYSSAAFKRDPAAAAAAKQQADKCVQRGIEIAKELLADSKRLQQQQQQQQQQQQQEEQEEGADDKGGFISLEAVDEAVVEHVIRFSNCCLSPVASFCGGVLAQEVVKLAGKYSPLKGFLYLDAFEALPAADFDEQLQQLQQKQQQQQQQHQHQHQQQQQQEEEEDEDEEIKDCKDLLDYRHADLTGVLGKKLAKYLSTLNVFVVGAGALGCEILKLLSLLGVSSGGGGRLCVTDSDRIEVSNLNRQFLFRREHVGQPKSTTAAAAAKQMNPQLNIEALEARVGPETESAPFDEAFWRSQDVIARQYVDSRCVSFCKPLLESGTLGTKGNVQVVVPYLTQCYSDSVDPPEESIPLCTLRHFPHTVEHSIEWARDVFEGLFYDRMSEARQFAANPKAFLEQIQTEGSSAQQLQRLEQLQQTLAVFEDPSSSSSSSSSAATATTATTTTTTTTTVSPASTLCCVRLSVLLFNDLFRLQILQLLAAFPLNHITQAGVPFWTAPKRPPQPLSFDVSNPLHLQFLLAAAKLFAHAFGIEEEKDEEKIKQMALRVPLPDFEAKKTQIVIEDTEEQTSSSSSSSSSNRTSSSSSSNKQQEQQQSLQAAMEAPDDEADKIAEIKKKLLGIRGVEGLT
;
A
#
# COMPACT_ATOMS: atom_id res chain seq x y z
N MET A 1 23.44 -13.27 -10.92
CA MET A 1 22.80 -13.54 -9.61
C MET A 1 22.17 -14.92 -9.68
N GLN A 2 22.23 -15.70 -8.61
CA GLN A 2 21.67 -17.06 -8.56
C GLN A 2 21.06 -17.32 -7.17
N VAL A 3 19.83 -17.84 -7.17
CA VAL A 3 19.16 -18.40 -5.98
C VAL A 3 18.67 -19.80 -6.33
N PHE A 4 18.78 -20.74 -5.39
CA PHE A 4 18.27 -22.10 -5.54
C PHE A 4 17.41 -22.49 -4.33
N SER A 5 16.25 -23.06 -4.61
CA SER A 5 15.30 -23.55 -3.60
C SER A 5 15.01 -25.04 -3.80
N ASP A 6 15.18 -25.81 -2.72
CA ASP A 6 14.79 -27.22 -2.61
C ASP A 6 14.09 -27.44 -1.27
N PHE A 7 12.77 -27.68 -1.31
CA PHE A 7 11.92 -27.85 -0.14
C PHE A 7 11.66 -29.34 0.15
N GLY A 8 12.47 -30.23 -0.46
CA GLY A 8 12.32 -31.67 -0.40
C GLY A 8 11.41 -32.22 -1.49
N HIS A 9 11.44 -33.54 -1.68
CA HIS A 9 10.76 -34.23 -2.79
C HIS A 9 9.27 -33.86 -2.92
N SER A 10 8.58 -33.60 -1.82
CA SER A 10 7.18 -33.20 -1.79
C SER A 10 6.96 -32.17 -0.67
N PHE A 11 6.45 -30.99 -1.04
CA PHE A 11 6.17 -29.89 -0.13
C PHE A 11 4.73 -29.41 -0.31
N LYS A 12 3.95 -29.42 0.78
CA LYS A 12 2.56 -28.99 0.77
C LYS A 12 2.45 -27.51 1.11
N VAL A 13 1.91 -26.73 0.19
CA VAL A 13 1.61 -25.30 0.36
C VAL A 13 0.11 -25.16 0.60
N LEU A 14 -0.26 -24.53 1.72
CA LEU A 14 -1.66 -24.34 2.12
C LEU A 14 -2.31 -23.20 1.34
N ASP A 15 -1.55 -22.15 1.08
CA ASP A 15 -1.99 -20.96 0.35
C ASP A 15 -0.91 -20.55 -0.65
N PRO A 16 -1.03 -20.94 -1.93
CA PRO A 16 0.03 -20.74 -2.92
C PRO A 16 0.10 -19.31 -3.46
N THR A 17 -0.96 -18.50 -3.35
CA THR A 17 -1.01 -17.13 -3.91
C THR A 17 -0.83 -16.07 -2.83
N GLY A 18 -1.32 -16.33 -1.61
CA GLY A 18 -1.37 -15.32 -0.54
C GLY A 18 -2.44 -14.24 -0.75
N GLU A 19 -3.26 -14.38 -1.78
CA GLU A 19 -4.39 -13.50 -2.08
C GLU A 19 -5.58 -13.90 -1.21
N GLU A 20 -6.40 -12.93 -0.82
CA GLU A 20 -7.61 -13.21 -0.05
C GLU A 20 -8.64 -13.99 -0.88
N ALA A 21 -9.37 -14.87 -0.20
CA ALA A 21 -10.41 -15.68 -0.82
C ALA A 21 -11.56 -14.78 -1.30
N LYS A 22 -11.75 -14.73 -2.62
CA LYS A 22 -12.71 -13.83 -3.25
C LYS A 22 -14.14 -14.32 -3.09
N GLU A 23 -15.11 -13.42 -3.12
CA GLU A 23 -16.53 -13.76 -3.06
C GLU A 23 -17.37 -12.82 -3.92
N THR A 24 -18.55 -13.28 -4.32
CA THR A 24 -19.55 -12.48 -5.03
C THR A 24 -20.96 -13.02 -4.80
N VAL A 25 -21.95 -12.20 -5.12
CA VAL A 25 -23.37 -12.50 -4.93
C VAL A 25 -23.91 -13.27 -6.13
N VAL A 26 -24.66 -14.33 -5.84
CA VAL A 26 -25.37 -15.13 -6.83
C VAL A 26 -26.66 -14.43 -7.25
N SER A 27 -26.88 -14.36 -8.56
CA SER A 27 -28.12 -13.89 -9.17
C SER A 27 -29.05 -15.05 -9.50
N SER A 28 -28.53 -16.11 -10.13
CA SER A 28 -29.30 -17.32 -10.42
C SER A 28 -28.42 -18.57 -10.61
N ILE A 29 -29.03 -19.75 -10.46
CA ILE A 29 -28.38 -21.05 -10.64
C ILE A 29 -29.29 -21.96 -11.47
N SER A 30 -28.78 -22.55 -12.55
CA SER A 30 -29.53 -23.50 -13.38
C SER A 30 -29.59 -24.91 -12.76
N GLN A 31 -30.63 -25.68 -13.12
CA GLN A 31 -30.83 -27.07 -12.69
C GLN A 31 -30.39 -28.06 -13.78
N GLU A 32 -29.09 -28.30 -13.90
CA GLU A 32 -28.48 -29.03 -15.02
C GLU A 32 -27.35 -29.95 -14.54
N ASP A 33 -26.81 -30.80 -15.42
CA ASP A 33 -25.68 -31.68 -15.09
C ASP A 33 -24.39 -30.89 -14.77
N LYS A 34 -24.24 -29.73 -15.42
CA LYS A 34 -23.24 -28.72 -15.08
C LYS A 34 -23.95 -27.40 -14.82
N ALA A 35 -24.22 -27.13 -13.55
CA ALA A 35 -24.91 -25.92 -13.15
C ALA A 35 -24.22 -24.67 -13.68
N GLU A 36 -24.97 -23.81 -14.34
CA GLU A 36 -24.53 -22.48 -14.73
C GLU A 36 -24.97 -21.50 -13.65
N VAL A 37 -24.01 -20.72 -13.16
CA VAL A 37 -24.21 -19.74 -12.10
C VAL A 37 -24.01 -18.35 -12.70
N TYR A 38 -25.02 -17.51 -12.53
CA TYR A 38 -24.98 -16.11 -12.89
C TYR A 38 -24.78 -15.27 -11.64
N VAL A 39 -23.92 -14.27 -11.71
CA VAL A 39 -23.64 -13.33 -10.61
C VAL A 39 -24.21 -11.95 -10.92
N HIS A 40 -24.22 -11.06 -9.93
CA HIS A 40 -24.69 -9.69 -10.10
C HIS A 40 -23.95 -8.97 -11.24
N PRO A 41 -24.63 -8.22 -12.13
CA PRO A 41 -24.02 -7.64 -13.33
C PRO A 41 -23.03 -6.50 -13.05
N ASP A 42 -23.10 -5.85 -11.89
CA ASP A 42 -22.34 -4.62 -11.61
C ASP A 42 -20.83 -4.84 -11.49
N LYS A 43 -20.40 -6.02 -11.01
CA LYS A 43 -18.97 -6.36 -10.89
C LYS A 43 -18.63 -7.58 -11.76
N PRO A 44 -17.47 -7.59 -12.43
CA PRO A 44 -16.99 -8.77 -13.13
C PRO A 44 -16.72 -9.92 -12.15
N LEU A 45 -16.75 -11.15 -12.65
CA LEU A 45 -16.38 -12.31 -11.85
C LEU A 45 -14.96 -12.15 -11.27
N PRO A 46 -14.80 -12.31 -9.95
CA PRO A 46 -13.47 -12.21 -9.33
C PRO A 46 -12.65 -13.49 -9.51
N PHE A 47 -13.27 -14.57 -10.00
CA PHE A 47 -12.69 -15.91 -10.13
C PHE A 47 -11.97 -16.14 -11.46
N GLN A 48 -11.16 -17.19 -11.50
CA GLN A 48 -10.43 -17.67 -12.66
C GLN A 48 -10.77 -19.14 -12.96
N ASN A 49 -10.44 -19.59 -14.17
CA ASN A 49 -10.64 -20.98 -14.57
C ASN A 49 -9.87 -21.93 -13.65
N GLY A 50 -10.55 -22.93 -13.10
CA GLY A 50 -9.95 -23.91 -12.20
C GLY A 50 -9.98 -23.54 -10.73
N ASP A 51 -10.51 -22.37 -10.36
CA ASP A 51 -10.82 -22.06 -8.97
C ASP A 51 -11.82 -23.05 -8.38
N TYR A 52 -11.81 -23.17 -7.05
CA TYR A 52 -12.78 -23.94 -6.30
C TYR A 52 -13.67 -22.99 -5.51
N VAL A 53 -14.97 -23.28 -5.46
CA VAL A 53 -15.96 -22.43 -4.78
C VAL A 53 -16.89 -23.23 -3.89
N VAL A 54 -17.49 -22.53 -2.92
CA VAL A 54 -18.61 -23.00 -2.09
C VAL A 54 -19.72 -21.96 -2.08
N PHE A 55 -20.94 -22.41 -1.79
CA PHE A 55 -22.14 -21.56 -1.73
C PHE A 55 -22.63 -21.42 -0.30
N LYS A 56 -23.19 -20.26 0.02
CA LYS A 56 -23.88 -19.97 1.29
C LYS A 56 -25.11 -19.12 1.03
N GLU A 57 -26.10 -19.20 1.91
CA GLU A 57 -27.30 -18.36 1.87
C GLU A 57 -28.12 -18.47 0.57
N VAL A 58 -27.98 -19.58 -0.19
CA VAL A 58 -28.82 -19.84 -1.38
C VAL A 58 -30.20 -20.31 -0.93
N GLU A 59 -31.24 -19.60 -1.33
CA GLU A 59 -32.64 -19.97 -1.05
C GLU A 59 -33.28 -20.71 -2.23
N GLY A 60 -34.13 -21.69 -1.93
CA GLY A 60 -34.80 -22.54 -2.92
C GLY A 60 -33.97 -23.74 -3.37
N MET A 61 -32.64 -23.62 -3.41
CA MET A 61 -31.71 -24.71 -3.75
C MET A 61 -30.78 -24.99 -2.55
N HIS A 62 -31.35 -25.41 -1.42
CA HIS A 62 -30.60 -25.49 -0.15
C HIS A 62 -29.48 -26.53 -0.13
N GLU A 63 -29.57 -27.55 -0.99
CA GLU A 63 -28.59 -28.63 -1.14
C GLU A 63 -27.22 -28.08 -1.54
N ILE A 64 -27.18 -27.02 -2.36
CA ILE A 64 -25.94 -26.43 -2.85
C ILE A 64 -25.12 -25.75 -1.74
N ASN A 65 -25.75 -25.35 -0.63
CA ASN A 65 -25.05 -24.70 0.48
C ASN A 65 -24.15 -25.66 1.28
N ASN A 66 -24.33 -26.98 1.13
CA ASN A 66 -23.65 -28.01 1.92
C ASN A 66 -22.68 -28.87 1.09
N ILE A 67 -22.36 -28.45 -0.13
CA ILE A 67 -21.45 -29.19 -1.00
C ILE A 67 -20.00 -29.04 -0.56
N HIS A 68 -19.18 -30.02 -0.95
CA HIS A 68 -17.74 -29.85 -0.93
C HIS A 68 -17.29 -28.83 -1.98
N PRO A 69 -16.13 -28.15 -1.79
CA PRO A 69 -15.61 -27.20 -2.75
C PRO A 69 -15.58 -27.78 -4.17
N ALA A 70 -16.16 -27.07 -5.12
CA ALA A 70 -16.33 -27.54 -6.48
C ALA A 70 -15.57 -26.66 -7.46
N ARG A 71 -14.98 -27.29 -8.48
CA ARG A 71 -14.20 -26.61 -9.52
C ARG A 71 -15.12 -25.80 -10.44
N ILE A 72 -14.64 -24.64 -10.88
CA ILE A 72 -15.36 -23.77 -11.81
C ILE A 72 -14.65 -23.58 -13.16
N THR A 73 -15.47 -23.31 -14.18
CA THR A 73 -15.04 -22.89 -15.51
C THR A 73 -15.80 -21.63 -15.91
N ILE A 74 -15.08 -20.53 -16.11
CA ILE A 74 -15.63 -19.23 -16.51
C ILE A 74 -16.22 -19.33 -17.92
N LYS A 75 -17.46 -18.84 -18.08
CA LYS A 75 -18.18 -18.78 -19.36
C LYS A 75 -18.18 -17.38 -19.93
N THR A 76 -18.55 -16.41 -19.10
CA THR A 76 -18.67 -14.99 -19.47
C THR A 76 -18.14 -14.12 -18.34
N ARG A 77 -18.19 -12.80 -18.50
CA ARG A 77 -17.81 -11.85 -17.44
C ARG A 77 -18.66 -11.99 -16.16
N HIS A 78 -19.86 -12.55 -16.26
CA HIS A 78 -20.83 -12.67 -15.16
C HIS A 78 -21.42 -14.07 -14.99
N ALA A 79 -20.86 -15.08 -15.66
CA ALA A 79 -21.33 -16.45 -15.55
C ALA A 79 -20.19 -17.47 -15.57
N PHE A 80 -20.35 -18.54 -14.81
CA PHE A 80 -19.44 -19.69 -14.78
C PHE A 80 -20.21 -20.99 -14.60
N ASN A 81 -19.62 -22.08 -15.06
CA ASN A 81 -20.10 -23.42 -14.78
C ASN A 81 -19.42 -23.95 -13.53
N VAL A 82 -20.17 -24.69 -12.73
CA VAL A 82 -19.65 -25.45 -11.59
C VAL A 82 -19.74 -26.93 -11.91
N ASP A 83 -18.69 -27.68 -11.59
CA ASP A 83 -18.66 -29.13 -11.79
C ASP A 83 -19.51 -29.86 -10.72
N ILE A 84 -20.82 -29.58 -10.71
CA ILE A 84 -21.85 -30.15 -9.85
C ILE A 84 -23.10 -30.40 -10.68
N ASN A 85 -23.70 -31.58 -10.49
CA ASN A 85 -25.01 -31.91 -11.04
C ASN A 85 -26.12 -31.38 -10.11
N THR A 86 -26.81 -30.33 -10.56
CA THR A 86 -27.94 -29.69 -9.86
C THR A 86 -29.30 -30.14 -10.39
N SER A 87 -29.37 -31.06 -11.36
CA SER A 87 -30.63 -31.55 -11.94
C SER A 87 -31.56 -32.23 -10.92
N ARG A 88 -31.03 -32.70 -9.80
CA ARG A 88 -31.81 -33.31 -8.70
C ARG A 88 -32.03 -32.37 -7.51
N PHE A 89 -31.51 -31.15 -7.56
CA PHE A 89 -31.67 -30.19 -6.47
C PHE A 89 -33.00 -29.47 -6.61
N SER A 90 -33.44 -28.87 -5.50
CA SER A 90 -34.59 -27.97 -5.48
C SER A 90 -34.34 -26.73 -6.34
N ALA A 91 -35.40 -26.12 -6.87
CA ALA A 91 -35.29 -25.00 -7.80
C ALA A 91 -34.80 -23.73 -7.07
N TYR A 92 -33.77 -23.09 -7.62
CA TYR A 92 -33.27 -21.82 -7.11
C TYR A 92 -34.39 -20.78 -7.03
N THR A 93 -34.46 -20.05 -5.93
CA THR A 93 -35.43 -18.96 -5.74
C THR A 93 -34.75 -17.60 -5.76
N ARG A 94 -33.79 -17.36 -4.86
CA ARG A 94 -33.09 -16.08 -4.72
C ARG A 94 -31.86 -16.17 -3.81
N GLY A 95 -31.08 -15.11 -3.81
CA GLY A 95 -29.97 -14.90 -2.88
C GLY A 95 -28.80 -15.84 -3.12
N GLY A 96 -27.86 -15.82 -2.19
CA GLY A 96 -26.68 -16.67 -2.24
C GLY A 96 -25.38 -15.89 -2.41
N ILE A 97 -24.36 -16.40 -1.75
CA ILE A 97 -22.98 -15.92 -1.85
C ILE A 97 -22.16 -17.11 -2.32
N VAL A 98 -21.37 -16.88 -3.37
CA VAL A 98 -20.35 -17.82 -3.81
C VAL A 98 -18.99 -17.33 -3.36
N LYS A 99 -18.25 -18.20 -2.69
CA LYS A 99 -16.93 -17.89 -2.11
C LYS A 99 -15.87 -18.84 -2.63
N GLN A 100 -14.75 -18.30 -3.06
CA GLN A 100 -13.56 -19.07 -3.44
C GLN A 100 -12.99 -19.79 -2.22
N ILE A 101 -12.54 -21.02 -2.41
CA ILE A 101 -11.78 -21.79 -1.43
C ILE A 101 -10.39 -22.02 -1.99
N ILE A 102 -9.38 -21.59 -1.23
CA ILE A 102 -7.98 -21.83 -1.56
C ILE A 102 -7.68 -23.30 -1.27
N ILE A 103 -7.34 -24.05 -2.31
CA ILE A 103 -7.01 -25.47 -2.22
C ILE A 103 -5.50 -25.61 -2.01
N PRO A 104 -5.04 -26.33 -0.97
CA PRO A 104 -3.63 -26.63 -0.78
C PRO A 104 -3.04 -27.36 -1.98
N GLN A 105 -1.86 -26.94 -2.41
CA GLN A 105 -1.14 -27.53 -3.55
C GLN A 105 0.14 -28.23 -3.06
N THR A 106 0.50 -29.32 -3.74
CA THR A 106 1.75 -30.05 -3.45
C THR A 106 2.75 -29.77 -4.56
N PHE A 107 3.93 -29.27 -4.17
CA PHE A 107 5.05 -28.96 -5.05
C PHE A 107 6.10 -30.06 -4.93
N PHE A 108 6.73 -30.40 -6.05
CA PHE A 108 7.77 -31.43 -6.11
C PHE A 108 9.10 -30.80 -6.52
N PHE A 109 10.16 -31.14 -5.81
CA PHE A 109 11.51 -30.60 -6.03
C PHE A 109 12.48 -31.71 -6.38
N ARG A 110 13.41 -31.37 -7.27
CA ARG A 110 14.62 -32.17 -7.50
C ARG A 110 15.71 -31.71 -6.55
N SER A 111 16.55 -32.65 -6.13
CA SER A 111 17.75 -32.31 -5.37
C SER A 111 18.67 -31.39 -6.17
N LEU A 112 19.50 -30.59 -5.51
CA LEU A 112 20.50 -29.74 -6.18
C LEU A 112 21.32 -30.52 -7.23
N LYS A 113 21.78 -31.73 -6.88
CA LYS A 113 22.57 -32.58 -7.78
C LYS A 113 21.82 -32.90 -9.07
N GLU A 114 20.52 -33.18 -8.98
CA GLU A 114 19.71 -33.46 -10.16
C GLU A 114 19.35 -32.17 -10.91
N SER A 115 19.01 -31.10 -10.20
CA SER A 115 18.69 -29.79 -10.77
C SER A 115 19.86 -29.18 -11.55
N VAL A 116 21.11 -29.44 -11.17
CA VAL A 116 22.29 -29.00 -11.95
C VAL A 116 22.33 -29.64 -13.34
N LEU A 117 21.84 -30.88 -13.50
CA LEU A 117 21.77 -31.55 -14.79
C LEU A 117 20.44 -31.28 -15.53
N ARG A 118 19.38 -31.07 -14.75
CA ARG A 118 17.99 -30.91 -15.22
C ARG A 118 17.34 -29.70 -14.52
N PRO A 119 17.73 -28.46 -14.86
CA PRO A 119 17.33 -27.26 -14.12
C PRO A 119 15.88 -26.80 -14.37
N ILE A 120 15.23 -27.25 -15.45
CA ILE A 120 13.81 -26.94 -15.70
C ILE A 120 12.96 -27.77 -14.77
N ALA A 121 12.19 -27.14 -13.87
CA ALA A 121 11.40 -27.83 -12.86
C ALA A 121 10.36 -28.81 -13.45
N LYS A 122 9.93 -29.79 -12.65
CA LYS A 122 8.93 -30.78 -13.07
C LYS A 122 7.61 -30.11 -13.44
N GLY A 123 7.09 -30.43 -14.62
CA GLY A 123 5.86 -29.85 -15.16
C GLY A 123 6.04 -28.50 -15.85
N GLU A 124 7.26 -27.94 -15.88
CA GLU A 124 7.58 -26.70 -16.57
C GLU A 124 8.26 -26.98 -17.92
N HIS A 125 8.14 -26.05 -18.87
CA HIS A 125 8.77 -26.13 -20.18
C HIS A 125 10.08 -25.33 -20.29
N THR A 126 10.29 -24.37 -19.39
CA THR A 126 11.48 -23.53 -19.34
C THR A 126 11.87 -23.25 -17.89
N MET A 127 13.08 -22.76 -17.66
CA MET A 127 13.51 -22.28 -16.35
C MET A 127 12.71 -21.03 -15.94
N SER A 128 12.76 -20.65 -14.66
CA SER A 128 12.12 -19.40 -14.22
C SER A 128 12.72 -18.21 -14.97
N VAL A 129 11.88 -17.51 -15.75
CA VAL A 129 12.27 -16.34 -16.56
C VAL A 129 11.81 -15.05 -15.87
N PRO A 130 12.65 -14.39 -15.05
CA PRO A 130 12.27 -13.14 -14.39
C PRO A 130 12.21 -11.94 -15.33
N ASP A 131 12.93 -11.97 -16.45
CA ASP A 131 12.93 -10.95 -17.49
C ASP A 131 12.54 -11.58 -18.85
N LEU A 132 11.32 -11.28 -19.31
CA LEU A 132 10.78 -11.84 -20.55
C LEU A 132 11.51 -11.33 -21.80
N ALA A 133 12.24 -10.21 -21.73
CA ALA A 133 13.08 -9.76 -22.84
C ALA A 133 14.36 -10.61 -22.98
N LYS A 134 14.74 -11.33 -21.92
CA LYS A 134 15.93 -12.17 -21.84
C LYS A 134 15.56 -13.65 -21.67
N PHE A 135 14.70 -14.17 -22.55
CA PHE A 135 14.09 -15.50 -22.40
C PHE A 135 15.08 -16.65 -22.24
N GLU A 136 16.21 -16.64 -22.98
CA GLU A 136 17.24 -17.70 -22.92
C GLU A 136 18.28 -17.50 -21.80
N ARG A 137 18.33 -16.29 -21.23
CA ARG A 137 19.36 -15.89 -20.26
C ARG A 137 19.42 -16.77 -19.00
N PRO A 138 18.31 -17.28 -18.42
CA PRO A 138 18.41 -18.19 -17.29
C PRO A 138 19.21 -19.46 -17.60
N ALA A 139 19.07 -20.02 -18.81
CA ALA A 139 19.82 -21.20 -19.21
C ALA A 139 21.30 -20.85 -19.48
N GLU A 140 21.59 -19.70 -20.07
CA GLU A 140 22.97 -19.24 -20.30
C GLU A 140 23.70 -19.00 -18.98
N LEU A 141 23.04 -18.30 -18.04
CA LEU A 141 23.55 -18.10 -16.70
C LEU A 141 23.71 -19.42 -15.96
N HIS A 142 22.82 -20.38 -16.14
CA HIS A 142 23.00 -21.71 -15.56
C HIS A 142 24.32 -22.35 -15.99
N VAL A 143 24.59 -22.42 -17.29
CA VAL A 143 25.86 -22.96 -17.81
C VAL A 143 27.05 -22.14 -17.31
N ALA A 144 26.96 -20.80 -17.35
CA ALA A 144 28.04 -19.92 -16.91
C ALA A 144 28.38 -20.07 -15.41
N PHE A 145 27.37 -20.20 -14.54
CA PHE A 145 27.58 -20.41 -13.11
C PHE A 145 28.17 -21.79 -12.81
N ILE A 146 27.71 -22.86 -13.48
CA ILE A 146 28.31 -24.19 -13.30
C ILE A 146 29.77 -24.19 -13.81
N ALA A 147 30.03 -23.57 -14.96
CA ALA A 147 31.38 -23.41 -15.49
C ALA A 147 32.28 -22.62 -14.52
N LEU A 148 31.77 -21.56 -13.90
CA LEU A 148 32.48 -20.81 -12.86
C LEU A 148 32.83 -21.68 -11.65
N LEU A 149 31.89 -22.50 -11.17
CA LEU A 149 32.14 -23.39 -10.02
C LEU A 149 33.24 -24.42 -10.34
N MET A 150 33.16 -25.07 -11.51
CA MET A 150 34.19 -26.00 -11.97
C MET A 150 35.54 -25.32 -12.16
N LEU A 151 35.55 -24.10 -12.73
CA LEU A 151 36.76 -23.30 -12.85
C LEU A 151 37.36 -22.98 -11.47
N LYS A 152 36.54 -22.60 -10.48
CA LYS A 152 37.01 -22.35 -9.11
C LYS A 152 37.66 -23.58 -8.50
N ASP A 153 37.11 -24.77 -8.73
CA ASP A 153 37.71 -26.04 -8.27
C ASP A 153 39.05 -26.32 -8.98
N GLU A 154 39.14 -26.12 -10.30
CA GLU A 154 40.41 -26.25 -11.06
C GLU A 154 41.48 -25.27 -10.54
N GLN A 155 41.10 -24.01 -10.32
CA GLN A 155 42.02 -22.97 -9.80
C GLN A 155 42.50 -23.31 -8.39
N GLN A 156 41.61 -23.79 -7.52
CA GLN A 156 41.97 -24.20 -6.16
C GLN A 156 43.00 -25.33 -6.15
N GLN A 157 42.85 -26.34 -7.03
CA GLN A 157 43.82 -27.43 -7.17
C GLN A 157 45.19 -26.94 -7.65
N GLN A 158 45.21 -25.90 -8.49
CA GLN A 158 46.43 -25.26 -8.99
C GLN A 158 47.01 -24.21 -8.02
N GLN A 159 46.40 -24.02 -6.84
CA GLN A 159 46.73 -22.95 -5.89
C GLN A 159 46.69 -21.54 -6.51
N GLN A 160 45.79 -21.36 -7.49
CA GLN A 160 45.52 -20.11 -8.17
C GLN A 160 44.14 -19.59 -7.76
N GLN A 161 43.88 -18.31 -8.06
CA GLN A 161 42.58 -17.69 -7.86
C GLN A 161 42.21 -16.87 -9.09
N ILE A 162 40.92 -16.69 -9.30
CA ILE A 162 40.41 -15.75 -10.30
C ILE A 162 40.74 -14.32 -9.81
N PRO A 163 41.58 -13.55 -10.51
CA PRO A 163 41.97 -12.22 -10.05
C PRO A 163 40.77 -11.29 -9.95
N HIS A 164 40.68 -10.54 -8.85
CA HIS A 164 39.64 -9.52 -8.67
C HIS A 164 39.82 -8.38 -9.69
N PRO A 165 38.74 -7.84 -10.31
CA PRO A 165 38.85 -6.87 -11.39
C PRO A 165 39.54 -5.57 -11.02
N TYR A 166 39.48 -5.17 -9.75
CA TYR A 166 40.21 -3.99 -9.28
C TYR A 166 41.74 -4.14 -9.41
N LEU A 167 42.28 -5.36 -9.33
CA LEU A 167 43.73 -5.64 -9.41
C LEU A 167 44.33 -5.41 -10.80
N TYR A 168 43.50 -5.27 -11.83
CA TYR A 168 43.92 -4.90 -13.18
C TYR A 168 43.21 -3.65 -13.69
N SER A 169 42.69 -2.83 -12.77
CA SER A 169 42.14 -1.52 -13.08
C SER A 169 43.24 -0.51 -13.44
N SER A 170 42.84 0.67 -13.94
CA SER A 170 43.77 1.78 -14.19
C SER A 170 44.50 2.23 -12.91
N ALA A 171 43.86 2.13 -11.74
CA ALA A 171 44.48 2.43 -10.45
C ALA A 171 45.59 1.41 -10.10
N ALA A 172 45.32 0.12 -10.30
CA ALA A 172 46.33 -0.92 -10.10
C ALA A 172 47.52 -0.75 -11.05
N PHE A 173 47.25 -0.39 -12.31
CA PHE A 173 48.30 -0.16 -13.31
C PHE A 173 49.19 1.03 -12.97
N LYS A 174 48.66 2.09 -12.35
CA LYS A 174 49.45 3.22 -11.84
C LYS A 174 50.35 2.83 -10.66
N ARG A 175 49.90 1.92 -9.80
CA ARG A 175 50.61 1.47 -8.58
C ARG A 175 51.71 0.45 -8.89
N ASP A 176 51.38 -0.59 -9.64
CA ASP A 176 52.31 -1.64 -10.08
C ASP A 176 51.89 -2.15 -11.46
N PRO A 177 52.48 -1.61 -12.55
CA PRO A 177 52.16 -2.02 -13.91
C PRO A 177 52.41 -3.51 -14.18
N ALA A 178 53.44 -4.11 -13.56
CA ALA A 178 53.81 -5.49 -13.80
C ALA A 178 52.83 -6.45 -13.14
N ALA A 179 52.47 -6.18 -11.87
CA ALA A 179 51.47 -6.96 -11.16
C ALA A 179 50.08 -6.83 -11.81
N ALA A 180 49.66 -5.63 -12.21
CA ALA A 180 48.38 -5.41 -12.88
C ALA A 180 48.29 -6.12 -14.24
N ALA A 181 49.36 -6.09 -15.04
CA ALA A 181 49.42 -6.82 -16.30
C ALA A 181 49.37 -8.35 -16.10
N ALA A 182 50.07 -8.88 -15.09
CA ALA A 182 50.04 -10.30 -14.74
C ALA A 182 48.64 -10.73 -14.26
N ALA A 183 47.98 -9.92 -13.42
CA ALA A 183 46.61 -10.15 -12.96
C ALA A 183 45.61 -10.15 -14.12
N LYS A 184 45.74 -9.19 -15.06
CA LYS A 184 44.91 -9.15 -16.27
C LYS A 184 45.08 -10.40 -17.13
N GLN A 185 46.33 -10.78 -17.39
CA GLN A 185 46.63 -11.98 -18.18
C GLN A 185 46.06 -13.25 -17.53
N GLN A 186 46.17 -13.37 -16.21
CA GLN A 186 45.57 -14.51 -15.49
C GLN A 186 44.04 -14.47 -15.55
N ALA A 187 43.41 -13.31 -15.37
CA ALA A 187 41.96 -13.18 -15.49
C ALA A 187 41.45 -13.56 -16.88
N ASP A 188 42.15 -13.15 -17.94
CA ASP A 188 41.80 -13.50 -19.33
C ASP A 188 41.97 -15.00 -19.62
N LYS A 189 42.99 -15.65 -19.04
CA LYS A 189 43.13 -17.12 -19.09
C LYS A 189 41.96 -17.82 -18.39
N CYS A 190 41.56 -17.34 -17.22
CA CYS A 190 40.41 -17.88 -16.48
C CYS A 190 39.11 -17.76 -17.29
N VAL A 191 38.87 -16.62 -17.93
CA VAL A 191 37.72 -16.41 -18.82
C VAL A 191 37.74 -17.40 -19.98
N GLN A 192 38.87 -17.51 -20.68
CA GLN A 192 39.00 -18.42 -21.82
C GLN A 192 38.74 -19.88 -21.40
N ARG A 193 39.32 -20.32 -20.27
CA ARG A 193 39.09 -21.66 -19.73
C ARG A 193 37.63 -21.87 -19.33
N GLY A 194 36.99 -20.89 -18.70
CA GLY A 194 35.59 -20.99 -18.33
C GLY A 194 34.63 -21.05 -19.53
N ILE A 195 34.96 -20.37 -20.64
CA ILE A 195 34.23 -20.50 -21.91
C ILE A 195 34.34 -21.92 -22.47
N GLU A 196 35.53 -22.51 -22.42
CA GLU A 196 35.74 -23.92 -22.83
C GLU A 196 34.89 -24.87 -21.98
N ILE A 197 34.95 -24.75 -20.65
CA ILE A 197 34.14 -25.55 -19.73
C ILE A 197 32.64 -25.38 -20.01
N ALA A 198 32.17 -24.15 -20.24
CA ALA A 198 30.78 -23.88 -20.58
C ALA A 198 30.34 -24.59 -21.87
N LYS A 199 31.20 -24.59 -22.91
CA LYS A 199 30.94 -25.29 -24.18
C LYS A 199 30.91 -26.80 -23.99
N GLU A 200 31.82 -27.35 -23.19
CA GLU A 200 31.86 -28.77 -22.81
C GLU A 200 30.55 -29.17 -22.08
N LEU A 201 30.13 -28.40 -21.08
CA LEU A 201 28.89 -28.62 -20.33
C LEU A 201 27.64 -28.60 -21.23
N LEU A 202 27.56 -27.65 -22.17
CA LEU A 202 26.44 -27.60 -23.11
C LEU A 202 26.42 -28.82 -24.04
N ALA A 203 27.58 -29.26 -24.52
CA ALA A 203 27.70 -30.46 -25.35
C ALA A 203 27.29 -31.73 -24.60
N ASP A 204 27.68 -31.85 -23.33
CA ASP A 204 27.31 -32.98 -22.47
C ASP A 204 25.82 -32.98 -22.13
N SER A 205 25.22 -31.82 -21.85
CA SER A 205 23.77 -31.67 -21.66
C SER A 205 22.99 -32.17 -22.89
N LYS A 206 23.40 -31.74 -24.10
CA LYS A 206 22.79 -32.19 -25.37
C LYS A 206 22.93 -33.71 -25.56
N ARG A 207 24.08 -34.28 -25.21
CA ARG A 207 24.31 -35.73 -25.31
C ARG A 207 23.40 -36.52 -24.36
N LEU A 208 23.28 -36.08 -23.11
CA LEU A 208 22.41 -36.70 -22.11
C LEU A 208 20.94 -36.64 -22.53
N GLN A 209 20.51 -35.49 -23.08
CA GLN A 209 19.16 -35.32 -23.60
C GLN A 209 18.85 -36.31 -24.73
N GLN A 210 19.77 -36.48 -25.70
CA GLN A 210 19.62 -37.43 -26.79
C GLN A 210 19.59 -38.89 -26.31
N GLN A 211 20.46 -39.26 -25.37
CA GLN A 211 20.46 -40.60 -24.77
C GLN A 211 19.13 -40.90 -24.08
N GLN A 212 18.57 -39.92 -23.35
CA GLN A 212 17.29 -40.09 -22.69
C GLN A 212 16.14 -40.27 -23.70
N GLN A 213 16.12 -39.47 -24.78
CA GLN A 213 15.13 -39.61 -25.85
C GLN A 213 15.19 -40.99 -26.52
N GLN A 214 16.39 -41.52 -26.76
CA GLN A 214 16.58 -42.85 -27.34
C GLN A 214 16.10 -43.97 -26.40
N GLN A 215 16.43 -43.89 -25.11
CA GLN A 215 15.94 -44.84 -24.11
C GLN A 215 14.41 -44.82 -24.01
N GLN A 216 13.80 -43.64 -24.13
CA GLN A 216 12.34 -43.50 -24.11
C GLN A 216 11.68 -44.11 -25.35
N GLN A 217 12.26 -43.92 -26.56
CA GLN A 217 11.74 -44.56 -27.77
C GLN A 217 11.81 -46.09 -27.69
N GLN A 218 12.80 -46.64 -26.98
CA GLN A 218 12.92 -48.08 -26.74
C GLN A 218 11.90 -48.55 -25.69
N GLN A 219 11.69 -47.82 -24.59
CA GLN A 219 10.73 -48.18 -23.53
C GLN A 219 9.25 -48.00 -23.96
N GLN A 220 8.93 -47.01 -24.80
CA GLN A 220 7.57 -46.85 -25.33
C GLN A 220 7.16 -47.95 -26.32
N GLN A 221 8.11 -48.80 -26.77
CA GLN A 221 7.79 -50.00 -27.54
C GLN A 221 7.45 -51.21 -26.65
N GLU A 222 7.69 -51.14 -25.32
CA GLU A 222 7.54 -52.29 -24.42
C GLU A 222 6.39 -52.17 -23.38
N GLU A 223 5.88 -50.99 -23.03
CA GLU A 223 4.75 -50.86 -22.07
C GLU A 223 3.72 -49.76 -22.42
N GLN A 224 2.44 -50.14 -22.47
CA GLN A 224 1.27 -49.26 -22.34
C GLN A 224 0.83 -49.27 -20.88
N GLU A 225 1.13 -48.23 -20.09
CA GLU A 225 0.22 -47.67 -19.06
C GLU A 225 0.86 -46.51 -18.27
N GLU A 226 -0.03 -45.76 -17.62
CA GLU A 226 0.05 -44.37 -17.22
C GLU A 226 0.99 -44.04 -16.05
N GLY A 227 1.78 -42.98 -16.23
CA GLY A 227 2.42 -42.22 -15.16
C GLY A 227 2.91 -40.90 -15.74
N ALA A 228 2.28 -39.78 -15.34
CA ALA A 228 2.58 -38.45 -15.86
C ALA A 228 4.09 -38.12 -15.73
N ASP A 229 4.70 -37.90 -16.89
CA ASP A 229 6.11 -37.71 -17.14
C ASP A 229 6.82 -36.72 -16.23
N ASP A 230 7.81 -37.22 -15.50
CA ASP A 230 9.01 -36.44 -15.17
C ASP A 230 10.10 -36.68 -16.23
N LYS A 231 9.74 -36.60 -17.53
CA LYS A 231 10.59 -36.96 -18.67
C LYS A 231 11.32 -35.79 -19.33
N GLY A 232 11.20 -34.56 -18.80
CA GLY A 232 11.86 -33.33 -19.29
C GLY A 232 12.83 -32.72 -18.25
N GLY A 233 13.45 -31.58 -18.52
CA GLY A 233 14.28 -30.90 -17.50
C GLY A 233 15.58 -30.29 -17.99
N PHE A 234 16.06 -30.71 -19.15
CA PHE A 234 17.32 -30.24 -19.74
C PHE A 234 17.16 -28.85 -20.35
N ILE A 235 18.20 -28.03 -20.25
CA ILE A 235 18.25 -26.76 -20.97
C ILE A 235 18.31 -26.99 -22.49
N SER A 236 17.70 -26.08 -23.23
CA SER A 236 17.80 -26.01 -24.69
C SER A 236 18.49 -24.70 -25.07
N LEU A 237 19.77 -24.76 -25.39
CA LEU A 237 20.55 -23.64 -25.90
C LEU A 237 21.28 -24.05 -27.19
N GLU A 238 21.27 -23.19 -28.20
CA GLU A 238 21.98 -23.45 -29.45
C GLU A 238 23.50 -23.35 -29.25
N ALA A 239 23.96 -22.26 -28.65
CA ALA A 239 25.36 -21.98 -28.36
C ALA A 239 25.52 -21.29 -26.99
N VAL A 240 26.77 -21.22 -26.53
CA VAL A 240 27.13 -20.46 -25.33
C VAL A 240 27.38 -19.00 -25.72
N ASP A 241 26.72 -18.07 -25.06
CA ASP A 241 27.07 -16.64 -25.12
C ASP A 241 28.34 -16.40 -24.28
N GLU A 242 29.46 -16.20 -24.99
CA GLU A 242 30.77 -16.01 -24.37
C GLU A 242 30.83 -14.76 -23.49
N ALA A 243 30.08 -13.70 -23.83
CA ALA A 243 30.06 -12.46 -23.06
C ALA A 243 29.42 -12.66 -21.67
N VAL A 244 28.39 -13.51 -21.59
CA VAL A 244 27.77 -13.88 -20.30
C VAL A 244 28.76 -14.61 -19.41
N VAL A 245 29.45 -15.61 -19.98
CA VAL A 245 30.45 -16.40 -19.25
C VAL A 245 31.59 -15.51 -18.78
N GLU A 246 32.06 -14.61 -19.64
CA GLU A 246 33.07 -13.61 -19.30
C GLU A 246 32.63 -12.73 -18.13
N HIS A 247 31.44 -12.12 -18.17
CA HIS A 247 30.95 -11.27 -17.09
C HIS A 247 30.79 -12.05 -15.78
N VAL A 248 30.21 -13.26 -15.83
CA VAL A 248 30.05 -14.11 -14.64
C VAL A 248 31.40 -14.43 -14.00
N ILE A 249 32.42 -14.75 -14.79
CA ILE A 249 33.76 -15.10 -14.29
C ILE A 249 34.47 -13.85 -13.76
N ARG A 250 34.53 -12.77 -14.55
CA ARG A 250 35.24 -11.54 -14.18
C ARG A 250 34.73 -10.92 -12.88
N PHE A 251 33.42 -10.95 -12.66
CA PHE A 251 32.80 -10.34 -11.48
C PHE A 251 32.49 -11.35 -10.38
N SER A 252 32.95 -12.60 -10.50
CA SER A 252 32.66 -13.70 -9.56
C SER A 252 33.19 -13.50 -8.14
N ASN A 253 34.14 -12.59 -7.96
CA ASN A 253 34.75 -12.26 -6.68
C ASN A 253 34.36 -10.86 -6.17
N CYS A 254 33.36 -10.21 -6.80
CA CYS A 254 32.85 -8.91 -6.37
C CYS A 254 31.53 -9.07 -5.60
N CYS A 255 31.32 -8.25 -4.57
CA CYS A 255 30.07 -8.17 -3.82
C CYS A 255 29.46 -6.76 -3.90
N LEU A 256 28.43 -6.60 -4.73
CA LEU A 256 27.69 -5.33 -4.81
C LEU A 256 26.49 -5.34 -3.86
N SER A 257 26.36 -4.31 -3.02
CA SER A 257 25.31 -4.22 -2.00
C SER A 257 23.87 -4.26 -2.56
N PRO A 258 23.53 -3.71 -3.75
CA PRO A 258 22.20 -3.86 -4.34
C PRO A 258 21.91 -5.31 -4.73
N VAL A 259 22.90 -6.00 -5.30
CA VAL A 259 22.79 -7.41 -5.70
C VAL A 259 22.61 -8.30 -4.46
N ALA A 260 23.41 -8.06 -3.42
CA ALA A 260 23.28 -8.77 -2.15
C ALA A 260 21.92 -8.51 -1.49
N SER A 261 21.41 -7.28 -1.53
CA SER A 261 20.11 -6.93 -0.96
C SER A 261 18.96 -7.59 -1.71
N PHE A 262 18.99 -7.61 -3.05
CA PHE A 262 18.01 -8.32 -3.86
C PHE A 262 18.00 -9.82 -3.56
N CYS A 263 19.16 -10.48 -3.64
CA CYS A 263 19.27 -11.92 -3.37
C CYS A 263 18.88 -12.25 -1.93
N GLY A 264 19.30 -11.42 -0.96
CA GLY A 264 18.94 -11.56 0.45
C GLY A 264 17.44 -11.44 0.69
N GLY A 265 16.75 -10.50 0.02
CA GLY A 265 15.29 -10.36 0.08
C GLY A 265 14.55 -11.58 -0.48
N VAL A 266 14.99 -12.08 -1.65
CA VAL A 266 14.44 -13.30 -2.24
C VAL A 266 14.63 -14.50 -1.31
N LEU A 267 15.86 -14.71 -0.81
CA LEU A 267 16.18 -15.82 0.10
C LEU A 267 15.39 -15.73 1.40
N ALA A 268 15.30 -14.55 2.01
CA ALA A 268 14.53 -14.34 3.23
C ALA A 268 13.04 -14.69 3.01
N GLN A 269 12.49 -14.30 1.85
CA GLN A 269 11.12 -14.67 1.51
C GLN A 269 10.97 -16.17 1.29
N GLU A 270 11.91 -16.84 0.59
CA GLU A 270 11.89 -18.31 0.43
C GLU A 270 11.89 -19.03 1.77
N VAL A 271 12.65 -18.54 2.77
CA VAL A 271 12.63 -19.10 4.13
C VAL A 271 11.24 -18.96 4.77
N VAL A 272 10.57 -17.81 4.60
CA VAL A 272 9.20 -17.61 5.12
C VAL A 272 8.21 -18.59 4.49
N LYS A 273 8.42 -18.99 3.23
CA LYS A 273 7.52 -19.94 2.52
C LYS A 273 7.51 -21.33 3.13
N LEU A 274 8.50 -21.68 3.96
CA LEU A 274 8.48 -22.92 4.76
C LEU A 274 7.27 -23.00 5.70
N ALA A 275 6.63 -21.87 6.03
CA ALA A 275 5.37 -21.83 6.77
C ALA A 275 4.17 -22.43 5.99
N GLY A 276 4.35 -22.82 4.72
CA GLY A 276 3.30 -23.34 3.86
C GLY A 276 2.45 -22.24 3.21
N LYS A 277 2.94 -21.00 3.17
CA LYS A 277 2.31 -19.85 2.49
C LYS A 277 3.20 -19.36 1.35
N TYR A 278 2.56 -18.98 0.24
CA TYR A 278 3.13 -18.63 -1.06
C TYR A 278 3.80 -19.79 -1.79
N SER A 279 3.73 -19.75 -3.12
CA SER A 279 4.43 -20.70 -3.97
C SER A 279 5.94 -20.49 -3.88
N PRO A 280 6.72 -21.53 -3.54
CA PRO A 280 8.19 -21.46 -3.51
C PRO A 280 8.79 -21.36 -4.92
N LEU A 281 10.02 -20.84 -5.01
CA LEU A 281 10.80 -20.93 -6.25
C LEU A 281 11.06 -22.41 -6.56
N LYS A 282 10.73 -22.85 -7.78
CA LYS A 282 10.94 -24.25 -8.19
C LYS A 282 12.37 -24.42 -8.74
N GLY A 283 13.35 -24.65 -7.86
CA GLY A 283 14.74 -24.83 -8.26
C GLY A 283 15.47 -23.50 -8.43
N PHE A 284 16.01 -23.22 -9.61
CA PHE A 284 16.88 -22.07 -9.84
C PHE A 284 16.12 -20.80 -10.27
N LEU A 285 16.51 -19.68 -9.66
CA LEU A 285 16.26 -18.33 -10.16
C LEU A 285 17.60 -17.71 -10.57
N TYR A 286 17.70 -17.33 -11.84
CA TYR A 286 18.84 -16.59 -12.38
C TYR A 286 18.40 -15.20 -12.82
N LEU A 287 19.19 -14.19 -12.48
CA LEU A 287 18.99 -12.81 -12.89
C LEU A 287 20.34 -12.15 -13.11
N ASP A 288 20.44 -11.27 -14.08
CA ASP A 288 21.55 -10.35 -14.28
C ASP A 288 21.05 -8.90 -14.37
N ALA A 289 21.99 -7.97 -14.21
CA ALA A 289 21.77 -6.55 -14.44
C ALA A 289 22.97 -6.01 -15.23
N PHE A 290 23.35 -6.70 -16.31
CA PHE A 290 24.52 -6.31 -17.12
C PHE A 290 24.34 -4.94 -17.78
N GLU A 291 23.10 -4.46 -17.94
CA GLU A 291 22.79 -3.12 -18.40
C GLU A 291 23.27 -2.02 -17.45
N ALA A 292 23.56 -2.36 -16.19
CA ALA A 292 24.15 -1.43 -15.22
C ALA A 292 25.67 -1.27 -15.39
N LEU A 293 26.32 -2.09 -16.24
CA LEU A 293 27.73 -1.91 -16.56
C LEU A 293 27.92 -0.63 -17.40
N PRO A 294 29.00 0.14 -17.20
CA PRO A 294 29.27 1.33 -17.99
C PRO A 294 29.30 1.01 -19.49
N ALA A 295 28.64 1.84 -20.29
CA ALA A 295 28.75 1.78 -21.74
C ALA A 295 30.19 2.10 -22.20
N ALA A 296 30.58 1.61 -23.37
CA ALA A 296 31.94 1.80 -23.90
C ALA A 296 32.32 3.28 -24.07
N ASP A 297 31.33 4.13 -24.34
CA ASP A 297 31.46 5.59 -24.51
C ASP A 297 31.19 6.39 -23.23
N PHE A 298 30.97 5.73 -22.09
CA PHE A 298 30.64 6.39 -20.81
C PHE A 298 31.67 7.46 -20.43
N ASP A 299 32.95 7.20 -20.63
CA ASP A 299 34.03 8.12 -20.31
C ASP A 299 33.93 9.43 -21.11
N GLU A 300 33.56 9.34 -22.38
CA GLU A 300 33.36 10.51 -23.26
C GLU A 300 32.12 11.30 -22.84
N GLN A 301 31.03 10.60 -22.53
CA GLN A 301 29.78 11.20 -22.06
C GLN A 301 29.98 11.94 -20.73
N LEU A 302 30.70 11.34 -19.78
CA LEU A 302 30.97 11.93 -18.47
C LEU A 302 31.83 13.21 -18.61
N GLN A 303 32.86 13.18 -19.47
CA GLN A 303 33.67 14.37 -19.75
C GLN A 303 32.84 15.51 -20.35
N GLN A 304 31.95 15.22 -21.30
CA GLN A 304 31.07 16.22 -21.89
C GLN A 304 30.10 16.82 -20.86
N LEU A 305 29.56 16.01 -19.96
CA LEU A 305 28.70 16.47 -18.87
C LEU A 305 29.45 17.40 -17.90
N GLN A 306 30.64 16.99 -17.46
CA GLN A 306 31.48 17.80 -16.58
C GLN A 306 31.86 19.13 -17.24
N GLN A 307 32.20 19.14 -18.53
CA GLN A 307 32.48 20.37 -19.27
C GLN A 307 31.26 21.29 -19.36
N LYS A 308 30.07 20.76 -19.60
CA LYS A 308 28.82 21.54 -19.60
C LYS A 308 28.52 22.14 -18.22
N GLN A 309 28.69 21.36 -17.15
CA GLN A 309 28.50 21.84 -15.78
C GLN A 309 29.52 22.93 -15.42
N GLN A 310 30.79 22.75 -15.78
CA GLN A 310 31.82 23.76 -15.59
C GLN A 310 31.54 25.04 -16.38
N GLN A 311 31.07 24.94 -17.63
CA GLN A 311 30.69 26.13 -18.42
C GLN A 311 29.52 26.88 -17.79
N GLN A 312 28.54 26.18 -17.22
CA GLN A 312 27.42 26.79 -16.50
C GLN A 312 27.86 27.45 -15.19
N GLN A 313 28.80 26.85 -14.46
CA GLN A 313 29.33 27.39 -13.20
C GLN A 313 30.32 28.55 -13.42
N GLN A 314 31.13 28.52 -14.48
CA GLN A 314 32.04 29.60 -14.86
C GLN A 314 31.32 30.89 -15.27
N GLN A 315 30.04 30.81 -15.67
CA GLN A 315 29.18 31.99 -15.86
C GLN A 315 28.74 32.65 -14.52
N HIS A 316 28.99 32.00 -13.37
CA HIS A 316 28.54 32.49 -12.06
C HIS A 316 29.64 32.78 -11.04
N GLN A 317 30.88 32.29 -11.14
CA GLN A 317 31.98 32.73 -10.27
C GLN A 317 33.35 32.53 -10.95
N HIS A 318 34.23 33.55 -10.88
CA HIS A 318 35.59 33.51 -11.40
C HIS A 318 36.61 33.06 -10.32
N GLN A 319 37.58 32.25 -10.73
CA GLN A 319 38.90 31.96 -10.11
C GLN A 319 39.04 30.97 -8.94
N HIS A 320 38.00 30.32 -8.39
CA HIS A 320 38.20 29.33 -7.30
C HIS A 320 38.06 27.83 -7.67
N GLN A 321 37.58 27.48 -8.87
CA GLN A 321 37.31 26.06 -9.19
C GLN A 321 38.49 25.24 -9.71
N GLN A 322 39.51 25.85 -10.32
CA GLN A 322 40.62 25.07 -10.90
C GLN A 322 41.60 24.55 -9.84
N GLN A 323 41.73 25.21 -8.69
CA GLN A 323 42.55 24.73 -7.57
C GLN A 323 41.87 23.58 -6.82
N GLN A 324 40.55 23.65 -6.59
CA GLN A 324 39.80 22.58 -5.92
C GLN A 324 39.80 21.26 -6.69
N GLN A 325 39.71 21.28 -8.03
CA GLN A 325 39.76 20.04 -8.83
C GLN A 325 41.12 19.36 -8.82
N GLN A 326 42.23 20.11 -8.69
CA GLN A 326 43.56 19.52 -8.56
C GLN A 326 43.81 18.97 -7.14
N GLU A 327 43.35 19.68 -6.11
CA GLU A 327 43.41 19.20 -4.71
C GLU A 327 42.56 17.93 -4.51
N GLU A 328 41.36 17.84 -5.10
CA GLU A 328 40.47 16.66 -5.00
C GLU A 328 40.95 15.43 -5.80
N GLU A 329 41.77 15.61 -6.85
CA GLU A 329 42.44 14.47 -7.51
C GLU A 329 43.66 13.99 -6.70
N GLU A 330 44.33 14.89 -5.98
CA GLU A 330 45.48 14.55 -5.14
C GLU A 330 45.05 13.85 -3.83
N ASP A 331 44.04 14.36 -3.11
CA ASP A 331 43.57 13.85 -1.80
C ASP A 331 43.04 12.39 -1.86
N GLU A 332 42.37 11.98 -2.94
CA GLU A 332 41.83 10.61 -3.06
C GLU A 332 42.86 9.60 -3.56
N ASP A 333 43.84 10.05 -4.36
CA ASP A 333 45.00 9.22 -4.67
C ASP A 333 45.81 8.97 -3.38
N GLU A 334 45.70 9.80 -2.33
CA GLU A 334 46.28 9.50 -1.00
C GLU A 334 45.60 8.33 -0.29
N GLU A 335 44.26 8.24 -0.27
CA GLU A 335 43.55 7.15 0.43
C GLU A 335 43.85 5.77 -0.19
N ILE A 336 44.02 5.72 -1.52
CA ILE A 336 44.44 4.51 -2.25
C ILE A 336 45.94 4.23 -2.08
N LYS A 337 46.78 5.26 -1.94
CA LYS A 337 48.22 5.12 -1.64
C LYS A 337 48.46 4.53 -0.25
N ASP A 338 47.62 4.86 0.72
CA ASP A 338 47.74 4.39 2.11
C ASP A 338 47.30 2.94 2.32
N CYS A 339 46.52 2.38 1.40
CA CYS A 339 46.10 0.98 1.46
C CYS A 339 47.27 0.02 1.18
N LYS A 340 47.62 -0.84 2.13
CA LYS A 340 48.68 -1.86 1.93
C LYS A 340 48.30 -2.89 0.87
N ASP A 341 47.06 -3.36 0.87
CA ASP A 341 46.45 -4.15 -0.19
C ASP A 341 45.41 -3.30 -0.95
N LEU A 342 45.38 -3.38 -2.28
CA LEU A 342 44.37 -2.69 -3.08
C LEU A 342 42.95 -3.19 -2.76
N LEU A 343 42.79 -4.44 -2.31
CA LEU A 343 41.48 -4.99 -1.95
C LEU A 343 41.01 -4.57 -0.56
N ASP A 344 41.86 -3.96 0.27
CA ASP A 344 41.44 -3.36 1.55
C ASP A 344 40.61 -2.07 1.35
N TYR A 345 40.64 -1.51 0.14
CA TYR A 345 39.81 -0.35 -0.20
C TYR A 345 38.32 -0.73 -0.15
N ARG A 346 37.55 -0.04 0.69
CA ARG A 346 36.13 -0.34 0.95
C ARG A 346 35.28 -0.47 -0.32
N HIS A 347 35.58 0.32 -1.35
CA HIS A 347 34.82 0.34 -2.60
C HIS A 347 35.56 -0.39 -3.73
N ALA A 348 36.48 -1.31 -3.42
CA ALA A 348 37.23 -2.11 -4.40
C ALA A 348 36.28 -2.87 -5.34
N ASP A 349 35.25 -3.53 -4.81
CA ASP A 349 34.27 -4.29 -5.60
C ASP A 349 33.49 -3.40 -6.57
N LEU A 350 32.95 -2.28 -6.06
CA LEU A 350 32.24 -1.29 -6.88
C LEU A 350 33.14 -0.75 -7.99
N THR A 351 34.37 -0.40 -7.63
CA THR A 351 35.36 0.17 -8.57
C THR A 351 35.84 -0.87 -9.58
N GLY A 352 35.94 -2.14 -9.18
CA GLY A 352 36.29 -3.25 -10.06
C GLY A 352 35.20 -3.53 -11.10
N VAL A 353 33.92 -3.41 -10.73
CA VAL A 353 32.79 -3.66 -11.63
C VAL A 353 32.44 -2.44 -12.50
N LEU A 354 32.32 -1.27 -11.88
CA LEU A 354 31.84 -0.04 -12.53
C LEU A 354 32.96 0.92 -12.97
N GLY A 355 34.20 0.67 -12.56
CA GLY A 355 35.33 1.54 -12.85
C GLY A 355 35.47 2.75 -11.90
N LYS A 356 36.69 3.28 -11.80
CA LYS A 356 37.03 4.40 -10.88
C LYS A 356 36.26 5.68 -11.19
N LYS A 357 36.05 6.00 -12.47
CA LYS A 357 35.37 7.24 -12.88
C LYS A 357 33.92 7.28 -12.43
N LEU A 358 33.16 6.19 -12.64
CA LEU A 358 31.78 6.11 -12.19
C LEU A 358 31.70 6.05 -10.65
N ALA A 359 32.56 5.27 -10.00
CA ALA A 359 32.61 5.24 -8.53
C ALA A 359 32.89 6.63 -7.93
N LYS A 360 33.83 7.38 -8.51
CA LYS A 360 34.09 8.78 -8.12
C LYS A 360 32.89 9.67 -8.36
N TYR A 361 32.28 9.60 -9.54
CA TYR A 361 31.08 10.38 -9.86
C TYR A 361 29.94 10.13 -8.85
N LEU A 362 29.72 8.88 -8.44
CA LEU A 362 28.73 8.54 -7.41
C LEU A 362 29.05 9.20 -6.07
N SER A 363 30.33 9.25 -5.69
CA SER A 363 30.76 9.85 -4.41
C SER A 363 30.54 11.36 -4.32
N THR A 364 30.48 12.05 -5.47
CA THR A 364 30.28 13.51 -5.56
C THR A 364 28.81 13.90 -5.71
N LEU A 365 27.88 12.95 -5.80
CA LEU A 365 26.46 13.25 -6.04
C LEU A 365 25.80 13.96 -4.87
N ASN A 366 24.90 14.89 -5.19
CA ASN A 366 23.90 15.44 -4.30
C ASN A 366 22.59 14.64 -4.41
N VAL A 367 22.24 13.87 -3.39
CA VAL A 367 21.07 12.98 -3.43
C VAL A 367 20.04 13.42 -2.41
N PHE A 368 18.78 13.54 -2.84
CA PHE A 368 17.66 13.82 -1.94
C PHE A 368 16.75 12.60 -1.79
N VAL A 369 16.62 12.09 -0.57
CA VAL A 369 15.77 10.95 -0.21
C VAL A 369 14.54 11.44 0.55
N VAL A 370 13.35 11.23 -0.03
CA VAL A 370 12.08 11.64 0.58
C VAL A 370 11.45 10.47 1.34
N GLY A 371 11.57 10.47 2.66
CA GLY A 371 11.01 9.46 3.55
C GLY A 371 12.05 8.44 4.03
N ALA A 372 12.13 8.27 5.34
CA ALA A 372 13.00 7.37 6.09
C ALA A 372 12.25 6.15 6.66
N GLY A 373 11.12 5.77 6.05
CA GLY A 373 10.39 4.53 6.33
C GLY A 373 11.11 3.26 5.84
N ALA A 374 10.37 2.17 5.56
CA ALA A 374 10.95 0.86 5.19
C ALA A 374 11.92 0.94 4.00
N LEU A 375 11.44 1.43 2.84
CA LEU A 375 12.27 1.64 1.65
C LEU A 375 13.37 2.68 1.89
N GLY A 376 13.11 3.71 2.71
CA GLY A 376 14.08 4.75 3.01
C GLY A 376 15.28 4.22 3.78
N CYS A 377 15.04 3.33 4.75
CA CYS A 377 16.09 2.62 5.48
C CYS A 377 16.96 1.76 4.54
N GLU A 378 16.34 1.02 3.63
CA GLU A 378 17.06 0.19 2.65
C GLU A 378 17.87 1.04 1.66
N ILE A 379 17.29 2.11 1.12
CA ILE A 379 17.96 3.04 0.21
C ILE A 379 19.15 3.70 0.91
N LEU A 380 18.99 4.21 2.13
CA LEU A 380 20.08 4.82 2.89
C LEU A 380 21.24 3.84 3.14
N LYS A 381 20.94 2.58 3.50
CA LYS A 381 21.96 1.54 3.61
C LYS A 381 22.68 1.33 2.28
N LEU A 382 21.95 1.21 1.17
CA LEU A 382 22.54 1.02 -0.15
C LEU A 382 23.45 2.18 -0.55
N LEU A 383 22.97 3.42 -0.45
CA LEU A 383 23.73 4.64 -0.76
C LEU A 383 25.01 4.74 0.09
N SER A 384 24.89 4.43 1.40
CA SER A 384 26.03 4.42 2.32
C SER A 384 27.11 3.41 1.91
N LEU A 385 26.69 2.17 1.58
CA LEU A 385 27.60 1.08 1.20
C LEU A 385 28.21 1.29 -0.20
N LEU A 386 27.50 1.96 -1.09
CA LEU A 386 27.99 2.32 -2.43
C LEU A 386 28.92 3.54 -2.41
N GLY A 387 29.10 4.20 -1.26
CA GLY A 387 29.94 5.39 -1.16
C GLY A 387 29.35 6.63 -1.84
N VAL A 388 28.03 6.65 -2.05
CA VAL A 388 27.34 7.81 -2.63
C VAL A 388 27.44 8.99 -1.67
N SER A 389 27.67 10.20 -2.19
CA SER A 389 27.78 11.42 -1.39
C SER A 389 28.83 11.35 -0.26
N SER A 390 29.90 10.56 -0.47
CA SER A 390 30.98 10.36 0.51
C SER A 390 32.29 11.07 0.13
N GLY A 391 32.38 11.61 -1.09
CA GLY A 391 33.54 12.34 -1.61
C GLY A 391 33.39 13.86 -1.52
N GLY A 392 34.40 14.59 -1.98
CA GLY A 392 34.41 16.06 -2.04
C GLY A 392 33.16 16.60 -2.78
N GLY A 393 32.46 17.55 -2.15
CA GLY A 393 31.29 18.22 -2.74
C GLY A 393 29.98 17.40 -2.78
N GLY A 394 29.99 16.10 -2.47
CA GLY A 394 28.78 15.28 -2.40
C GLY A 394 27.96 15.52 -1.13
N ARG A 395 26.63 15.45 -1.22
CA ARG A 395 25.71 15.61 -0.08
C ARG A 395 24.46 14.75 -0.21
N LEU A 396 24.15 13.96 0.82
CA LEU A 396 22.90 13.22 0.92
C LEU A 396 21.96 13.96 1.88
N CYS A 397 20.82 14.43 1.39
CA CYS A 397 19.74 14.96 2.23
C CYS A 397 18.63 13.92 2.38
N VAL A 398 18.21 13.63 3.62
CA VAL A 398 17.04 12.78 3.90
C VAL A 398 16.01 13.57 4.69
N THR A 399 14.73 13.47 4.32
CA THR A 399 13.64 14.09 5.07
C THR A 399 12.54 13.09 5.46
N ASP A 400 12.00 13.21 6.66
CA ASP A 400 10.83 12.45 7.11
C ASP A 400 10.19 13.16 8.31
N SER A 401 8.88 13.44 8.25
CA SER A 401 8.15 14.14 9.31
C SER A 401 7.67 13.22 10.44
N ASP A 402 7.76 11.90 10.27
CA ASP A 402 7.24 10.95 11.22
C ASP A 402 8.23 10.64 12.35
N ARG A 403 7.66 10.15 13.46
CA ARG A 403 8.39 9.56 14.57
C ARG A 403 8.39 8.03 14.48
N ILE A 404 9.38 7.42 15.11
CA ILE A 404 9.55 5.96 15.12
C ILE A 404 8.51 5.33 16.06
N GLU A 405 7.78 4.34 15.56
CA GLU A 405 6.85 3.53 16.33
C GLU A 405 7.34 2.08 16.51
N VAL A 406 6.79 1.38 17.51
CA VAL A 406 7.07 -0.06 17.69
C VAL A 406 6.68 -0.88 16.46
N SER A 407 5.57 -0.51 15.82
CA SER A 407 5.04 -1.12 14.58
C SER A 407 6.00 -1.02 13.40
N ASN A 408 6.98 -0.10 13.45
CA ASN A 408 7.93 0.16 12.37
C ASN A 408 9.14 -0.79 12.41
N LEU A 409 9.50 -1.26 13.60
CA LEU A 409 10.75 -2.00 13.85
C LEU A 409 10.84 -3.33 13.11
N ASN A 410 9.72 -3.90 12.68
CA ASN A 410 9.68 -5.15 11.92
C ASN A 410 10.26 -5.03 10.49
N ARG A 411 10.34 -3.80 9.95
CA ARG A 411 10.74 -3.55 8.54
C ARG A 411 11.64 -2.33 8.34
N GLN A 412 11.91 -1.57 9.40
CA GLN A 412 12.77 -0.39 9.40
C GLN A 412 14.00 -0.67 10.26
N PHE A 413 14.90 -1.49 9.73
CA PHE A 413 16.00 -2.11 10.47
C PHE A 413 17.12 -1.12 10.90
N LEU A 414 17.07 0.15 10.47
CA LEU A 414 17.95 1.19 11.02
C LEU A 414 17.53 1.61 12.44
N PHE A 415 16.31 1.25 12.86
CA PHE A 415 15.77 1.63 14.15
C PHE A 415 15.89 0.50 15.18
N ARG A 416 15.92 0.90 16.46
CA ARG A 416 15.98 0.00 17.62
C ARG A 416 14.89 0.40 18.60
N ARG A 417 14.64 -0.46 19.59
CA ARG A 417 13.59 -0.22 20.58
C ARG A 417 13.84 1.04 21.40
N GLU A 418 15.10 1.39 21.66
CA GLU A 418 15.46 2.67 22.31
C GLU A 418 15.17 3.92 21.48
N HIS A 419 14.97 3.79 20.16
CA HIS A 419 14.69 4.91 19.26
C HIS A 419 13.20 5.24 19.16
N VAL A 420 12.30 4.49 19.79
CA VAL A 420 10.85 4.74 19.72
C VAL A 420 10.51 6.15 20.22
N GLY A 421 9.74 6.90 19.44
CA GLY A 421 9.39 8.31 19.67
C GLY A 421 10.39 9.33 19.09
N GLN A 422 11.58 8.89 18.68
CA GLN A 422 12.57 9.78 18.03
C GLN A 422 12.20 10.02 16.56
N PRO A 423 12.69 11.12 15.94
CA PRO A 423 12.48 11.41 14.52
C PRO A 423 13.11 10.35 13.62
N LYS A 424 12.39 9.90 12.58
CA LYS A 424 12.88 8.85 11.66
C LYS A 424 14.11 9.29 10.88
N SER A 425 14.09 10.47 10.27
CA SER A 425 15.16 10.98 9.41
C SER A 425 16.48 11.13 10.16
N THR A 426 16.46 11.82 11.30
CA THR A 426 17.64 12.06 12.14
C THR A 426 18.27 10.76 12.64
N THR A 427 17.44 9.82 13.10
CA THR A 427 17.90 8.50 13.57
C THR A 427 18.47 7.67 12.43
N ALA A 428 17.81 7.66 11.26
CA ALA A 428 18.26 6.92 10.08
C ALA A 428 19.59 7.46 9.55
N ALA A 429 19.75 8.79 9.53
CA ALA A 429 20.99 9.45 9.13
C ALA A 429 22.16 9.09 10.05
N ALA A 430 21.94 9.07 11.36
CA ALA A 430 22.95 8.63 12.33
C ALA A 430 23.37 7.17 12.09
N ALA A 431 22.41 6.27 11.84
CA ALA A 431 22.68 4.86 11.53
C ALA A 431 23.45 4.70 10.20
N ALA A 432 23.08 5.45 9.17
CA ALA A 432 23.78 5.47 7.88
C ALA A 432 25.25 5.92 8.04
N LYS A 433 25.48 6.98 8.84
CA LYS A 433 26.83 7.49 9.14
C LYS A 433 27.68 6.51 9.96
N GLN A 434 27.06 5.64 10.76
CA GLN A 434 27.78 4.55 11.41
C GLN A 434 28.25 3.49 10.41
N MET A 435 27.46 3.21 9.36
CA MET A 435 27.86 2.27 8.30
C MET A 435 28.99 2.82 7.44
N ASN A 436 28.92 4.12 7.12
CA ASN A 436 29.95 4.81 6.38
C ASN A 436 30.27 6.18 7.03
N PRO A 437 31.37 6.30 7.79
CA PRO A 437 31.75 7.56 8.43
C PRO A 437 32.03 8.73 7.49
N GLN A 438 32.38 8.47 6.23
CA GLN A 438 32.64 9.48 5.20
C GLN A 438 31.35 10.03 4.57
N LEU A 439 30.21 9.39 4.81
CA LEU A 439 28.94 9.83 4.26
C LEU A 439 28.59 11.24 4.74
N ASN A 440 28.48 12.17 3.79
CA ASN A 440 28.02 13.52 4.06
C ASN A 440 26.48 13.56 4.03
N ILE A 441 25.86 13.26 5.16
CA ILE A 441 24.40 13.18 5.29
C ILE A 441 23.82 14.29 6.18
N GLU A 442 22.74 14.89 5.71
CA GLU A 442 21.90 15.89 6.40
C GLU A 442 20.48 15.34 6.57
N ALA A 443 19.90 15.52 7.75
CA ALA A 443 18.55 15.06 8.07
C ALA A 443 17.61 16.24 8.30
N LEU A 444 16.44 16.19 7.67
CA LEU A 444 15.34 17.14 7.81
C LEU A 444 14.10 16.43 8.37
N GLU A 445 13.27 17.15 9.11
CA GLU A 445 12.03 16.63 9.70
C GLU A 445 10.78 17.23 9.02
N ALA A 446 10.97 17.84 7.84
CA ALA A 446 9.93 18.53 7.10
C ALA A 446 9.18 17.58 6.16
N ARG A 447 7.84 17.64 6.17
CA ARG A 447 7.01 16.94 5.19
C ARG A 447 7.14 17.64 3.85
N VAL A 448 7.58 16.93 2.81
CA VAL A 448 7.63 17.50 1.44
C VAL A 448 6.20 17.78 0.99
N GLY A 449 5.92 19.05 0.70
CA GLY A 449 4.58 19.56 0.43
C GLY A 449 4.58 21.05 0.09
N PRO A 450 3.48 21.60 -0.46
CA PRO A 450 3.33 23.02 -0.77
C PRO A 450 3.70 23.95 0.41
N GLU A 451 3.36 23.53 1.62
CA GLU A 451 3.66 24.22 2.88
C GLU A 451 5.16 24.45 3.13
N THR A 452 6.03 23.63 2.53
CA THR A 452 7.48 23.58 2.78
C THR A 452 8.34 24.03 1.60
N GLU A 453 7.69 24.57 0.55
CA GLU A 453 8.38 25.05 -0.65
C GLU A 453 9.08 26.39 -0.45
N SER A 454 8.67 27.17 0.56
CA SER A 454 9.36 28.41 0.92
C SER A 454 10.61 28.14 1.76
N ALA A 455 10.56 27.12 2.62
CA ALA A 455 11.69 26.54 3.34
C ALA A 455 11.23 25.19 3.96
N PRO A 456 12.10 24.16 4.01
CA PRO A 456 13.48 24.12 3.56
C PRO A 456 13.65 23.78 2.05
N PHE A 457 12.57 23.51 1.31
CA PHE A 457 12.63 23.00 -0.07
C PHE A 457 12.40 24.09 -1.12
N ASP A 458 13.17 25.16 -1.03
CA ASP A 458 13.12 26.28 -1.96
C ASP A 458 13.73 25.94 -3.34
N GLU A 459 13.64 26.90 -4.27
CA GLU A 459 14.17 26.72 -5.62
C GLU A 459 15.68 26.38 -5.63
N ALA A 460 16.44 27.01 -4.72
CA ALA A 460 17.87 26.78 -4.60
C ALA A 460 18.17 25.34 -4.14
N PHE A 461 17.40 24.82 -3.18
CA PHE A 461 17.48 23.45 -2.73
C PHE A 461 17.29 22.47 -3.89
N TRP A 462 16.19 22.60 -4.65
CA TRP A 462 15.90 21.70 -5.77
C TRP A 462 16.98 21.75 -6.85
N ARG A 463 17.48 22.95 -7.19
CA ARG A 463 18.54 23.10 -8.18
C ARG A 463 19.84 22.42 -7.75
N SER A 464 20.13 22.38 -6.45
CA SER A 464 21.34 21.75 -5.89
C SER A 464 21.33 20.22 -5.86
N GLN A 465 20.20 19.55 -6.13
CA GLN A 465 20.12 18.08 -6.13
C GLN A 465 20.48 17.50 -7.50
N ASP A 466 21.19 16.38 -7.53
CA ASP A 466 21.50 15.62 -8.75
C ASP A 466 20.48 14.50 -9.00
N VAL A 467 20.04 13.81 -7.95
CA VAL A 467 19.09 12.69 -8.03
C VAL A 467 18.11 12.76 -6.86
N ILE A 468 16.83 12.48 -7.13
CA ILE A 468 15.78 12.40 -6.11
C ILE A 468 15.27 10.96 -6.03
N ALA A 469 15.00 10.47 -4.82
CA ALA A 469 14.35 9.19 -4.60
C ALA A 469 13.04 9.39 -3.83
N ARG A 470 11.97 8.71 -4.32
CA ARG A 470 10.62 8.53 -3.72
C ARG A 470 9.53 9.60 -4.00
N GLN A 471 8.29 9.15 -3.81
CA GLN A 471 6.98 9.72 -4.24
C GLN A 471 6.63 11.13 -3.73
N TYR A 472 5.63 11.76 -4.38
CA TYR A 472 5.12 13.14 -4.25
C TYR A 472 5.93 14.24 -4.97
N VAL A 473 7.12 13.92 -5.46
CA VAL A 473 8.06 14.92 -6.00
C VAL A 473 8.06 14.99 -7.53
N ASP A 474 7.29 14.17 -8.23
CA ASP A 474 7.36 14.06 -9.69
C ASP A 474 7.21 15.42 -10.39
N SER A 475 6.20 16.21 -10.02
CA SER A 475 5.99 17.56 -10.59
C SER A 475 7.19 18.50 -10.38
N ARG A 476 7.87 18.39 -9.22
CA ARG A 476 9.08 19.15 -8.92
C ARG A 476 10.28 18.62 -9.70
N CYS A 477 10.44 17.31 -9.81
CA CYS A 477 11.48 16.68 -10.63
C CYS A 477 11.36 17.11 -12.10
N VAL A 478 10.14 17.13 -12.64
CA VAL A 478 9.86 17.63 -13.99
C VAL A 478 10.22 19.12 -14.10
N SER A 479 9.76 19.95 -13.17
CA SER A 479 10.02 21.40 -13.17
C SER A 479 11.50 21.76 -13.10
N PHE A 480 12.29 20.97 -12.36
CA PHE A 480 13.72 21.19 -12.16
C PHE A 480 14.61 20.29 -13.01
N CYS A 481 14.02 19.49 -13.92
CA CYS A 481 14.70 18.53 -14.79
C CYS A 481 15.63 17.58 -14.01
N LYS A 482 15.11 16.99 -12.93
CA LYS A 482 15.85 16.07 -12.06
C LYS A 482 15.45 14.62 -12.30
N PRO A 483 16.42 13.69 -12.39
CA PRO A 483 16.15 12.25 -12.34
C PRO A 483 15.42 11.86 -11.05
N LEU A 484 14.43 10.98 -11.18
CA LEU A 484 13.65 10.44 -10.07
C LEU A 484 13.70 8.91 -10.06
N LEU A 485 14.06 8.34 -8.91
CA LEU A 485 14.00 6.91 -8.63
C LEU A 485 12.78 6.62 -7.76
N GLU A 486 11.77 5.98 -8.34
CA GLU A 486 10.50 5.67 -7.68
C GLU A 486 10.37 4.18 -7.36
N SER A 487 9.78 3.85 -6.22
CA SER A 487 9.54 2.46 -5.82
C SER A 487 8.41 2.34 -4.81
N GLY A 488 7.59 1.30 -4.96
CA GLY A 488 6.45 1.00 -4.10
C GLY A 488 6.43 -0.46 -3.66
N THR A 489 5.78 -0.73 -2.52
CA THR A 489 5.60 -2.09 -1.98
C THR A 489 4.21 -2.27 -1.40
N LEU A 490 3.57 -3.41 -1.67
CA LEU A 490 2.30 -3.82 -1.08
C LEU A 490 2.39 -5.31 -0.72
N GLY A 491 2.58 -5.63 0.56
CA GLY A 491 2.78 -7.02 1.01
C GLY A 491 4.02 -7.64 0.35
N THR A 492 3.82 -8.72 -0.42
CA THR A 492 4.87 -9.40 -1.19
C THR A 492 5.08 -8.82 -2.60
N LYS A 493 4.29 -7.81 -2.98
CA LYS A 493 4.39 -7.13 -4.28
C LYS A 493 5.29 -5.91 -4.15
N GLY A 494 6.02 -5.60 -5.22
CA GLY A 494 6.81 -4.37 -5.32
C GLY A 494 6.99 -3.94 -6.77
N ASN A 495 7.22 -2.65 -6.96
CA ASN A 495 7.48 -2.04 -8.26
C ASN A 495 8.62 -1.02 -8.15
N VAL A 496 9.33 -0.81 -9.25
CA VAL A 496 10.37 0.21 -9.39
C VAL A 496 10.17 0.92 -10.72
N GLN A 497 10.30 2.24 -10.74
CA GLN A 497 10.23 3.05 -11.95
C GLN A 497 11.35 4.11 -11.90
N VAL A 498 12.00 4.32 -13.04
CA VAL A 498 13.05 5.33 -13.20
C VAL A 498 12.54 6.39 -14.16
N VAL A 499 12.58 7.66 -13.73
CA VAL A 499 12.24 8.82 -14.55
C VAL A 499 13.52 9.58 -14.89
N VAL A 500 13.86 9.63 -16.17
CA VAL A 500 15.03 10.32 -16.71
C VAL A 500 14.58 11.51 -17.55
N PRO A 501 14.99 12.74 -17.20
CA PRO A 501 14.63 13.95 -17.94
C PRO A 501 14.93 13.84 -19.43
N TYR A 502 13.98 14.27 -20.27
CA TYR A 502 14.06 14.24 -21.73
C TYR A 502 14.20 12.85 -22.37
N LEU A 503 13.99 11.77 -21.62
CA LEU A 503 14.12 10.40 -22.12
C LEU A 503 12.88 9.54 -21.81
N THR A 504 12.39 9.54 -20.56
CA THR A 504 11.23 8.74 -20.15
C THR A 504 10.00 9.60 -19.89
N GLN A 505 8.83 8.96 -19.83
CA GLN A 505 7.61 9.61 -19.30
C GLN A 505 7.75 9.94 -17.80
N CYS A 506 6.94 10.89 -17.33
CA CYS A 506 6.86 11.26 -15.91
C CYS A 506 6.06 10.20 -15.13
N TYR A 507 6.17 10.19 -13.80
CA TYR A 507 5.38 9.26 -13.00
C TYR A 507 3.87 9.55 -13.12
N SER A 508 3.48 10.84 -13.15
CA SER A 508 2.08 11.27 -13.25
C SER A 508 1.44 11.06 -14.62
N ASP A 509 2.20 10.65 -15.64
CA ASP A 509 1.65 10.37 -16.98
C ASP A 509 0.89 9.03 -17.02
N SER A 510 1.17 8.13 -16.07
CA SER A 510 0.39 6.92 -15.82
C SER A 510 -0.64 7.15 -14.73
N VAL A 511 -1.86 6.64 -14.95
CA VAL A 511 -2.94 6.69 -13.97
C VAL A 511 -3.02 5.34 -13.26
N ASP A 512 -2.67 5.33 -11.97
CA ASP A 512 -2.94 4.19 -11.12
C ASP A 512 -4.46 4.01 -10.95
N PRO A 513 -4.96 2.76 -10.82
CA PRO A 513 -6.37 2.54 -10.52
C PRO A 513 -6.77 3.33 -9.28
N PRO A 514 -7.90 4.08 -9.31
CA PRO A 514 -8.36 4.78 -8.12
C PRO A 514 -8.65 3.76 -7.02
N GLU A 515 -8.43 4.18 -5.76
CA GLU A 515 -8.91 3.40 -4.63
C GLU A 515 -10.43 3.19 -4.77
N GLU A 516 -10.90 1.96 -4.53
CA GLU A 516 -12.33 1.67 -4.55
C GLU A 516 -13.01 2.45 -3.42
N SER A 517 -13.70 3.54 -3.78
CA SER A 517 -14.54 4.28 -2.83
C SER A 517 -15.91 3.61 -2.72
N ILE A 518 -16.37 3.41 -1.50
CA ILE A 518 -17.68 2.82 -1.24
C ILE A 518 -18.73 3.93 -1.43
N PRO A 519 -19.79 3.72 -2.23
CA PRO A 519 -20.83 4.72 -2.40
C PRO A 519 -21.44 5.15 -1.06
N LEU A 520 -21.66 6.45 -0.87
CA LEU A 520 -22.18 7.01 0.39
C LEU A 520 -23.52 6.39 0.81
N CYS A 521 -24.40 6.10 -0.15
CA CYS A 521 -25.67 5.43 0.13
C CYS A 521 -25.47 4.01 0.72
N THR A 522 -24.48 3.27 0.20
CA THR A 522 -24.10 1.95 0.70
C THR A 522 -23.54 2.03 2.12
N LEU A 523 -22.64 2.98 2.39
CA LEU A 523 -22.08 3.20 3.73
C LEU A 523 -23.14 3.60 4.75
N ARG A 524 -24.07 4.48 4.36
CA ARG A 524 -25.06 5.04 5.29
C ARG A 524 -26.25 4.14 5.57
N HIS A 525 -26.75 3.40 4.59
CA HIS A 525 -28.04 2.71 4.72
C HIS A 525 -28.00 1.22 4.35
N PHE A 526 -27.15 0.82 3.42
CA PHE A 526 -27.18 -0.54 2.85
C PHE A 526 -25.83 -1.27 2.89
N PRO A 527 -25.13 -1.33 4.05
CA PRO A 527 -23.90 -2.09 4.19
C PRO A 527 -24.20 -3.59 4.04
N HIS A 528 -23.33 -4.31 3.33
CA HIS A 528 -23.51 -5.74 3.08
C HIS A 528 -22.22 -6.55 3.23
N THR A 529 -21.07 -5.87 3.27
CA THR A 529 -19.77 -6.45 3.65
C THR A 529 -19.29 -5.87 4.98
N VAL A 530 -18.26 -6.48 5.57
CA VAL A 530 -17.70 -6.02 6.85
C VAL A 530 -16.94 -4.70 6.68
N GLU A 531 -16.29 -4.49 5.54
CA GLU A 531 -15.54 -3.28 5.18
C GLU A 531 -16.45 -2.06 5.20
N HIS A 532 -17.69 -2.19 4.70
CA HIS A 532 -18.69 -1.11 4.74
C HIS A 532 -19.02 -0.70 6.18
N SER A 533 -19.10 -1.68 7.09
CA SER A 533 -19.39 -1.43 8.50
C SER A 533 -18.20 -0.81 9.24
N ILE A 534 -16.97 -1.18 8.86
CA ILE A 534 -15.74 -0.62 9.42
C ILE A 534 -15.57 0.84 9.00
N GLU A 535 -15.75 1.15 7.70
CA GLU A 535 -15.63 2.53 7.21
C GLU A 535 -16.73 3.41 7.79
N TRP A 536 -17.97 2.92 7.88
CA TRP A 536 -19.03 3.62 8.60
C TRP A 536 -18.68 3.88 10.07
N ALA A 537 -18.08 2.91 10.78
CA ALA A 537 -17.67 3.10 12.17
C ALA A 537 -16.55 4.12 12.32
N ARG A 538 -15.61 4.17 11.36
CA ARG A 538 -14.56 5.19 11.28
C ARG A 538 -15.17 6.58 11.07
N ASP A 539 -16.09 6.74 10.13
CA ASP A 539 -16.79 8.00 9.86
C ASP A 539 -17.55 8.49 11.10
N VAL A 540 -18.23 7.57 11.80
CA VAL A 540 -18.92 7.89 13.06
C VAL A 540 -17.93 8.34 14.14
N PHE A 541 -16.77 7.67 14.24
CA PHE A 541 -15.73 8.06 15.19
C PHE A 541 -15.17 9.46 14.90
N GLU A 542 -14.78 9.71 13.66
CA GLU A 542 -14.21 10.98 13.21
C GLU A 542 -15.21 12.13 13.38
N GLY A 543 -16.45 11.93 12.91
CA GLY A 543 -17.50 12.93 13.02
C GLY A 543 -17.88 13.26 14.48
N LEU A 544 -17.91 12.28 15.39
CA LEU A 544 -18.31 12.51 16.78
C LEU A 544 -17.18 13.02 17.67
N PHE A 545 -16.00 12.41 17.59
CA PHE A 545 -14.93 12.63 18.56
C PHE A 545 -13.82 13.56 18.05
N TYR A 546 -13.75 13.79 16.74
CA TYR A 546 -12.79 14.72 16.13
C TYR A 546 -13.47 15.99 15.63
N ASP A 547 -14.36 15.90 14.63
CA ASP A 547 -14.94 17.07 13.96
C ASP A 547 -15.76 17.95 14.92
N ARG A 548 -16.76 17.37 15.58
CA ARG A 548 -17.60 18.11 16.55
C ARG A 548 -16.79 18.72 17.67
N MET A 549 -15.78 18.02 18.15
CA MET A 549 -14.92 18.51 19.23
C MET A 549 -13.96 19.60 18.75
N SER A 550 -13.48 19.52 17.51
CA SER A 550 -12.68 20.56 16.87
C SER A 550 -13.51 21.84 16.68
N GLU A 551 -14.74 21.72 16.18
CA GLU A 551 -15.67 22.85 16.04
C GLU A 551 -16.00 23.47 17.40
N ALA A 552 -16.28 22.65 18.43
CA ALA A 552 -16.51 23.13 19.78
C ALA A 552 -15.31 23.91 20.34
N ARG A 553 -14.08 23.46 20.06
CA ARG A 553 -12.84 24.15 20.45
C ARG A 553 -12.62 25.46 19.69
N GLN A 554 -12.84 25.47 18.38
CA GLN A 554 -12.74 26.68 17.56
C GLN A 554 -13.75 27.73 18.02
N PHE A 555 -14.99 27.31 18.30
CA PHE A 555 -16.01 28.17 18.88
C PHE A 555 -15.59 28.68 20.27
N ALA A 556 -15.10 27.80 21.16
CA ALA A 556 -14.66 28.21 22.50
C ALA A 556 -13.49 29.22 22.45
N ALA A 557 -12.55 29.06 21.51
CA ALA A 557 -11.41 29.95 21.34
C ALA A 557 -11.81 31.35 20.83
N ASN A 558 -12.72 31.42 19.85
CA ASN A 558 -13.24 32.69 19.36
C ASN A 558 -14.69 32.57 18.84
N PRO A 559 -15.69 32.73 19.72
CA PRO A 559 -17.10 32.54 19.36
C PRO A 559 -17.58 33.49 18.25
N LYS A 560 -17.06 34.72 18.21
CA LYS A 560 -17.49 35.73 17.23
C LYS A 560 -16.96 35.40 15.84
N ALA A 561 -15.65 35.12 15.72
CA ALA A 561 -15.04 34.78 14.44
C ALA A 561 -15.63 33.49 13.85
N PHE A 562 -15.91 32.49 14.68
CA PHE A 562 -16.53 31.24 14.23
C PHE A 562 -17.94 31.45 13.68
N LEU A 563 -18.78 32.26 14.35
CA LEU A 563 -20.13 32.56 13.88
C LEU A 563 -20.15 33.43 12.61
N GLU A 564 -19.18 34.33 12.44
CA GLU A 564 -18.98 35.09 11.21
C GLU A 564 -18.55 34.18 10.05
N GLN A 565 -17.64 33.24 10.31
CA GLN A 565 -17.22 32.23 9.33
C GLN A 565 -18.41 31.38 8.85
N ILE A 566 -19.20 30.80 9.76
CA ILE A 566 -20.39 30.01 9.40
C ILE A 566 -21.38 30.82 8.55
N GLN A 567 -21.54 32.11 8.84
CA GLN A 567 -22.45 32.98 8.10
C GLN A 567 -22.02 33.19 6.64
N THR A 568 -20.72 33.04 6.35
CA THR A 568 -20.15 33.15 5.00
C THR A 568 -20.08 31.82 4.23
N GLU A 569 -20.39 30.69 4.88
CA GLU A 569 -20.23 29.34 4.33
C GLU A 569 -21.60 28.67 4.06
N GLY A 570 -21.75 28.04 2.89
CA GLY A 570 -22.84 27.11 2.57
C GLY A 570 -24.25 27.71 2.45
N SER A 571 -25.26 26.83 2.42
CA SER A 571 -26.69 27.21 2.42
C SER A 571 -27.23 27.37 3.85
N SER A 572 -28.34 28.10 4.03
CA SER A 572 -28.98 28.32 5.34
C SER A 572 -29.31 27.01 6.08
N ALA A 573 -29.71 25.96 5.36
CA ALA A 573 -29.96 24.64 5.93
C ALA A 573 -28.68 23.98 6.48
N GLN A 574 -27.54 24.12 5.78
CA GLN A 574 -26.25 23.62 6.25
C GLN A 574 -25.74 24.40 7.47
N GLN A 575 -25.94 25.73 7.46
CA GLN A 575 -25.62 26.60 8.60
C GLN A 575 -26.42 26.22 9.83
N LEU A 576 -27.74 26.04 9.69
CA LEU A 576 -28.63 25.63 10.77
C LEU A 576 -28.20 24.27 11.33
N GLN A 577 -27.92 23.29 10.47
CA GLN A 577 -27.47 21.96 10.89
C GLN A 577 -26.16 22.01 11.69
N ARG A 578 -25.14 22.77 11.24
CA ARG A 578 -23.88 22.94 12.00
C ARG A 578 -24.12 23.59 13.36
N LEU A 579 -24.95 24.65 13.40
CA LEU A 579 -25.24 25.36 14.65
C LEU A 579 -26.01 24.48 15.65
N GLU A 580 -26.98 23.69 15.19
CA GLU A 580 -27.68 22.71 16.03
C GLU A 580 -26.74 21.63 16.56
N GLN A 581 -25.82 21.12 15.73
CA GLN A 581 -24.82 20.14 16.15
C GLN A 581 -23.85 20.70 17.19
N LEU A 582 -23.37 21.94 16.99
CA LEU A 582 -22.53 22.63 17.96
C LEU A 582 -23.29 22.84 19.28
N GLN A 583 -24.55 23.27 19.21
CA GLN A 583 -25.38 23.48 20.40
C GLN A 583 -25.57 22.18 21.19
N GLN A 584 -25.87 21.07 20.50
CA GLN A 584 -26.00 19.75 21.14
C GLN A 584 -24.69 19.31 21.81
N THR A 585 -23.55 19.58 21.17
CA THR A 585 -22.23 19.24 21.69
C THR A 585 -21.89 20.06 22.94
N LEU A 586 -22.20 21.36 22.92
CA LEU A 586 -21.90 22.27 24.03
C LEU A 586 -22.91 22.17 25.19
N ALA A 587 -24.14 21.74 24.94
CA ALA A 587 -25.16 21.54 25.98
C ALA A 587 -24.73 20.53 27.06
N VAL A 588 -23.78 19.65 26.75
CA VAL A 588 -23.18 18.70 27.71
C VAL A 588 -22.39 19.41 28.84
N PHE A 589 -21.93 20.64 28.57
CA PHE A 589 -21.15 21.47 29.50
C PHE A 589 -21.99 22.49 30.28
N GLU A 590 -23.30 22.59 30.02
CA GLU A 590 -24.17 23.54 30.72
C GLU A 590 -24.44 23.13 32.18
N ASP A 591 -24.20 24.06 33.10
CA ASP A 591 -24.51 23.91 34.53
C ASP A 591 -26.03 24.04 34.78
N PRO A 592 -26.73 23.05 35.39
CA PRO A 592 -28.18 23.08 35.59
C PRO A 592 -28.68 24.26 36.44
N SER A 593 -27.80 24.95 37.18
CA SER A 593 -28.19 26.03 38.10
C SER A 593 -28.58 27.35 37.42
N SER A 594 -28.57 27.44 36.08
CA SER A 594 -28.84 28.70 35.35
C SER A 594 -30.27 28.85 34.80
N SER A 595 -31.13 27.84 34.93
CA SER A 595 -32.53 27.91 34.46
C SER A 595 -33.54 28.00 35.62
N SER A 596 -33.60 29.15 36.30
CA SER A 596 -34.74 29.48 37.17
C SER A 596 -35.20 30.94 37.02
N SER A 597 -36.14 31.16 36.12
CA SER A 597 -37.15 32.22 36.15
C SER A 597 -38.28 31.75 35.22
N SER A 598 -39.56 31.65 35.57
CA SER A 598 -40.36 32.35 36.57
C SER A 598 -41.76 31.71 36.63
N SER A 599 -42.31 31.45 37.81
CA SER A 599 -43.75 31.68 38.08
C SER A 599 -44.01 31.71 39.58
N SER A 600 -44.56 32.84 40.01
CA SER A 600 -44.90 33.19 41.39
C SER A 600 -46.32 32.73 41.73
N SER A 601 -46.52 32.11 42.90
CA SER A 601 -47.71 32.37 43.73
C SER A 601 -47.49 31.93 45.17
N ALA A 602 -48.16 32.64 46.07
CA ALA A 602 -47.90 32.80 47.50
C ALA A 602 -48.23 31.59 48.37
N ALA A 603 -47.47 31.41 49.46
CA ALA A 603 -47.99 30.83 50.70
C ALA A 603 -47.15 31.25 51.93
N THR A 604 -47.89 31.65 52.96
CA THR A 604 -47.47 32.13 54.27
C THR A 604 -46.90 31.00 55.14
N ALA A 605 -46.05 31.38 56.10
CA ALA A 605 -45.32 30.55 57.06
C ALA A 605 -46.15 29.46 57.79
N THR A 606 -45.49 28.34 58.19
CA THR A 606 -45.42 27.79 59.57
C THR A 606 -44.54 26.51 59.60
N THR A 607 -43.45 26.58 60.39
CA THR A 607 -42.80 25.59 61.30
C THR A 607 -42.72 24.07 60.98
N ALA A 608 -41.49 23.56 61.11
CA ALA A 608 -41.06 22.29 61.75
C ALA A 608 -40.82 20.98 60.94
N THR A 609 -39.53 20.58 61.00
CA THR A 609 -38.97 19.22 61.23
C THR A 609 -38.60 18.32 60.04
N THR A 610 -37.30 18.36 59.72
CA THR A 610 -36.37 17.23 59.53
C THR A 610 -36.85 15.98 58.79
N THR A 611 -36.39 15.77 57.55
CA THR A 611 -35.80 14.48 57.13
C THR A 611 -34.79 14.72 56.02
N THR A 612 -33.58 14.20 56.23
CA THR A 612 -32.40 14.28 55.38
C THR A 612 -32.63 13.56 54.05
N THR A 613 -32.72 14.29 52.95
CA THR A 613 -32.56 13.75 51.60
C THR A 613 -31.40 14.52 50.96
N THR A 614 -30.21 13.92 50.98
CA THR A 614 -29.04 14.42 50.26
C THR A 614 -29.27 14.27 48.76
N THR A 615 -29.87 15.29 48.16
CA THR A 615 -29.88 15.52 46.72
C THR A 615 -28.44 15.69 46.28
N THR A 616 -27.88 14.67 45.62
CA THR A 616 -26.54 14.72 45.06
C THR A 616 -26.58 15.68 43.87
N THR A 617 -25.92 16.82 44.04
CA THR A 617 -25.64 17.82 43.02
C THR A 617 -24.89 17.18 41.85
N VAL A 618 -25.53 17.11 40.67
CA VAL A 618 -24.92 16.62 39.43
C VAL A 618 -24.07 17.75 38.85
N SER A 619 -22.76 17.54 38.78
CA SER A 619 -21.82 18.42 38.06
C SER A 619 -22.03 18.30 36.54
N PRO A 620 -21.90 19.39 35.76
CA PRO A 620 -21.73 19.32 34.30
C PRO A 620 -20.44 18.53 34.01
N ALA A 621 -20.43 17.72 32.94
CA ALA A 621 -19.34 16.80 32.59
C ALA A 621 -18.92 15.80 33.71
N SER A 622 -19.76 14.78 33.98
CA SER A 622 -19.45 13.68 34.92
C SER A 622 -19.37 12.31 34.23
N THR A 623 -18.74 11.32 34.88
CA THR A 623 -18.74 9.91 34.42
C THR A 623 -20.13 9.39 34.06
N LEU A 624 -21.16 9.80 34.82
CA LEU A 624 -22.56 9.44 34.55
C LEU A 624 -23.07 10.01 33.23
N CYS A 625 -22.63 11.21 32.88
CA CYS A 625 -22.93 11.82 31.60
C CYS A 625 -22.32 11.01 30.45
N CYS A 626 -21.04 10.64 30.54
CA CYS A 626 -20.36 9.83 29.53
C CYS A 626 -21.07 8.49 29.30
N VAL A 627 -21.37 7.76 30.38
CA VAL A 627 -22.10 6.47 30.30
C VAL A 627 -23.49 6.65 29.68
N ARG A 628 -24.23 7.70 30.08
CA ARG A 628 -25.53 8.01 29.50
C ARG A 628 -25.44 8.30 28.01
N LEU A 629 -24.51 9.14 27.58
CA LEU A 629 -24.30 9.47 26.17
C LEU A 629 -23.94 8.22 25.36
N SER A 630 -23.12 7.32 25.90
CA SER A 630 -22.77 6.07 25.25
C SER A 630 -23.97 5.14 25.04
N VAL A 631 -24.84 4.98 26.04
CA VAL A 631 -26.07 4.17 25.91
C VAL A 631 -27.03 4.79 24.88
N LEU A 632 -27.19 6.12 24.91
CA LEU A 632 -28.03 6.83 23.94
C LEU A 632 -27.47 6.75 22.53
N LEU A 633 -26.14 6.83 22.38
CA LEU A 633 -25.46 6.67 21.10
C LEU A 633 -25.67 5.26 20.53
N PHE A 634 -25.54 4.22 21.35
CA PHE A 634 -25.84 2.85 20.92
C PHE A 634 -27.29 2.76 20.40
N ASN A 635 -28.23 3.29 21.17
CA ASN A 635 -29.65 3.25 20.83
C ASN A 635 -29.94 4.03 19.53
N ASP A 636 -29.32 5.17 19.32
CA ASP A 636 -29.48 5.93 18.08
C ASP A 636 -28.97 5.14 16.87
N LEU A 637 -27.69 4.74 16.91
CA LEU A 637 -27.00 4.11 15.79
C LEU A 637 -27.58 2.73 15.42
N PHE A 638 -27.80 1.86 16.42
CA PHE A 638 -28.12 0.44 16.16
C PHE A 638 -29.62 0.11 16.32
N ARG A 639 -30.44 1.06 16.77
CA ARG A 639 -31.89 0.87 16.90
C ARG A 639 -32.70 1.92 16.18
N LEU A 640 -32.61 3.19 16.57
CA LEU A 640 -33.52 4.23 16.09
C LEU A 640 -33.32 4.50 14.60
N GLN A 641 -32.07 4.60 14.13
CA GLN A 641 -31.77 4.77 12.72
C GLN A 641 -32.24 3.57 11.88
N ILE A 642 -32.12 2.35 12.41
CA ILE A 642 -32.61 1.13 11.76
C ILE A 642 -34.14 1.08 11.70
N LEU A 643 -34.82 1.46 12.78
CA LEU A 643 -36.29 1.58 12.80
C LEU A 643 -36.77 2.66 11.81
N GLN A 644 -36.05 3.77 11.68
CA GLN A 644 -36.34 4.81 10.71
C GLN A 644 -36.17 4.30 9.27
N LEU A 645 -35.13 3.50 8.99
CA LEU A 645 -34.92 2.88 7.69
C LEU A 645 -36.05 1.89 7.34
N LEU A 646 -36.45 1.05 8.29
CA LEU A 646 -37.57 0.10 8.12
C LEU A 646 -38.94 0.79 8.01
N ALA A 647 -39.10 1.97 8.61
CA ALA A 647 -40.31 2.79 8.44
C ALA A 647 -40.40 3.37 7.02
N ALA A 648 -39.26 3.75 6.42
CA ALA A 648 -39.20 4.20 5.02
C ALA A 648 -39.33 3.03 4.03
N PHE A 649 -38.65 1.92 4.28
CA PHE A 649 -38.65 0.72 3.44
C PHE A 649 -39.04 -0.52 4.24
N PRO A 650 -40.35 -0.81 4.37
CA PRO A 650 -40.83 -2.01 5.05
C PRO A 650 -40.22 -3.31 4.49
N LEU A 651 -40.16 -4.38 5.30
CA LEU A 651 -39.57 -5.66 4.87
C LEU A 651 -40.27 -6.30 3.66
N ASN A 652 -41.53 -5.97 3.44
CA ASN A 652 -42.34 -6.41 2.32
C ASN A 652 -42.45 -5.34 1.21
N HIS A 653 -41.59 -4.32 1.20
CA HIS A 653 -41.58 -3.29 0.16
C HIS A 653 -41.27 -3.92 -1.20
N ILE A 654 -42.07 -3.56 -2.21
CA ILE A 654 -41.91 -3.98 -3.61
C ILE A 654 -41.64 -2.72 -4.44
N THR A 655 -40.59 -2.76 -5.25
CA THR A 655 -40.21 -1.66 -6.13
C THR A 655 -41.24 -1.44 -7.23
N GLN A 656 -41.15 -0.32 -7.96
CA GLN A 656 -42.04 -0.03 -9.09
C GLN A 656 -41.98 -1.11 -10.19
N ALA A 657 -40.85 -1.82 -10.31
CA ALA A 657 -40.65 -2.91 -11.25
C ALA A 657 -41.28 -4.25 -10.79
N GLY A 658 -41.92 -4.30 -9.62
CA GLY A 658 -42.58 -5.50 -9.09
C GLY A 658 -41.64 -6.48 -8.39
N VAL A 659 -40.39 -6.08 -8.11
CA VAL A 659 -39.38 -6.91 -7.43
C VAL A 659 -39.30 -6.51 -5.95
N PRO A 660 -39.11 -7.44 -4.99
CA PRO A 660 -38.89 -7.08 -3.60
C PRO A 660 -37.68 -6.13 -3.44
N PHE A 661 -37.81 -5.10 -2.61
CA PHE A 661 -36.75 -4.10 -2.38
C PHE A 661 -35.53 -4.68 -1.68
N TRP A 662 -35.74 -5.58 -0.71
CA TRP A 662 -34.68 -6.27 0.04
C TRP A 662 -34.17 -7.49 -0.73
N THR A 663 -33.61 -7.23 -1.90
CA THR A 663 -32.88 -8.20 -2.72
C THR A 663 -31.41 -7.83 -2.76
N ALA A 664 -30.56 -8.83 -2.93
CA ALA A 664 -29.12 -8.62 -2.92
C ALA A 664 -28.73 -7.56 -3.98
N PRO A 665 -27.82 -6.61 -3.65
CA PRO A 665 -26.94 -6.59 -2.48
C PRO A 665 -27.56 -6.05 -1.17
N LYS A 666 -28.80 -5.54 -1.19
CA LYS A 666 -29.47 -4.96 -0.01
C LYS A 666 -29.89 -6.05 0.98
N ARG A 667 -29.38 -5.97 2.21
CA ARG A 667 -29.72 -6.92 3.30
C ARG A 667 -30.78 -6.28 4.22
N PRO A 668 -31.88 -6.98 4.54
CA PRO A 668 -32.88 -6.46 5.47
C PRO A 668 -32.27 -6.31 6.87
N PRO A 669 -32.27 -5.11 7.47
CA PRO A 669 -31.64 -4.87 8.76
C PRO A 669 -32.53 -5.31 9.92
N GLN A 670 -31.93 -5.51 11.09
CA GLN A 670 -32.64 -5.82 12.34
C GLN A 670 -32.28 -4.79 13.42
N PRO A 671 -33.26 -4.11 14.03
CA PRO A 671 -32.98 -3.15 15.10
C PRO A 671 -32.52 -3.90 16.36
N LEU A 672 -31.43 -3.43 16.96
CA LEU A 672 -30.91 -4.00 18.20
C LEU A 672 -31.57 -3.35 19.42
N SER A 673 -31.54 -4.04 20.56
CA SER A 673 -31.92 -3.47 21.85
C SER A 673 -30.68 -3.49 22.73
N PHE A 674 -30.39 -2.37 23.41
CA PHE A 674 -29.23 -2.31 24.28
C PHE A 674 -29.37 -3.32 25.42
N ASP A 675 -28.31 -4.08 25.65
CA ASP A 675 -28.25 -5.11 26.68
C ASP A 675 -26.83 -5.15 27.23
N VAL A 676 -26.67 -4.75 28.49
CA VAL A 676 -25.38 -4.67 29.17
C VAL A 676 -24.74 -6.05 29.40
N SER A 677 -25.52 -7.13 29.34
CA SER A 677 -25.03 -8.50 29.50
C SER A 677 -24.40 -9.04 28.21
N ASN A 678 -24.71 -8.43 27.06
CA ASN A 678 -24.09 -8.77 25.78
C ASN A 678 -22.64 -8.23 25.74
N PRO A 679 -21.62 -9.09 25.52
CA PRO A 679 -20.23 -8.68 25.51
C PRO A 679 -19.89 -7.58 24.49
N LEU A 680 -20.50 -7.60 23.31
CA LEU A 680 -20.26 -6.59 22.27
C LEU A 680 -20.87 -5.23 22.63
N HIS A 681 -22.07 -5.23 23.21
CA HIS A 681 -22.71 -4.00 23.67
C HIS A 681 -21.94 -3.38 24.83
N LEU A 682 -21.46 -4.20 25.77
CA LEU A 682 -20.59 -3.76 26.86
C LEU A 682 -19.27 -3.19 26.34
N GLN A 683 -18.64 -3.84 25.35
CA GLN A 683 -17.41 -3.34 24.74
C GLN A 683 -17.63 -1.97 24.07
N PHE A 684 -18.72 -1.80 23.33
CA PHE A 684 -19.11 -0.51 22.76
C PHE A 684 -19.31 0.55 23.86
N LEU A 685 -20.04 0.21 24.93
CA LEU A 685 -20.31 1.11 26.05
C LEU A 685 -19.00 1.61 26.68
N LEU A 686 -18.08 0.70 27.01
CA LEU A 686 -16.81 1.03 27.65
C LEU A 686 -15.94 1.92 26.75
N ALA A 687 -15.82 1.57 25.47
CA ALA A 687 -15.05 2.34 24.50
C ALA A 687 -15.63 3.74 24.30
N ALA A 688 -16.95 3.85 24.06
CA ALA A 688 -17.62 5.13 23.87
C ALA A 688 -17.53 6.00 25.13
N ALA A 689 -17.72 5.43 26.33
CA ALA A 689 -17.66 6.19 27.58
C ALA A 689 -16.26 6.76 27.82
N LYS A 690 -15.22 5.96 27.52
CA LYS A 690 -13.83 6.38 27.55
C LYS A 690 -13.55 7.51 26.55
N LEU A 691 -14.03 7.39 25.32
CA LEU A 691 -13.85 8.42 24.29
C LEU A 691 -14.54 9.72 24.65
N PHE A 692 -15.77 9.67 25.17
CA PHE A 692 -16.45 10.85 25.70
C PHE A 692 -15.70 11.47 26.89
N ALA A 693 -15.22 10.67 27.84
CA ALA A 693 -14.43 11.17 28.96
C ALA A 693 -13.16 11.90 28.48
N HIS A 694 -12.45 11.32 27.50
CA HIS A 694 -11.27 11.95 26.91
C HIS A 694 -11.61 13.23 26.14
N ALA A 695 -12.66 13.20 25.32
CA ALA A 695 -13.12 14.36 24.55
C ALA A 695 -13.49 15.54 25.47
N PHE A 696 -14.10 15.26 26.62
CA PHE A 696 -14.52 16.28 27.58
C PHE A 696 -13.47 16.62 28.65
N GLY A 697 -12.28 15.98 28.63
CA GLY A 697 -11.22 16.21 29.62
C GLY A 697 -11.55 15.69 31.04
N ILE A 698 -12.43 14.69 31.16
CA ILE A 698 -12.85 14.10 32.44
C ILE A 698 -12.01 12.84 32.71
N GLU A 699 -11.75 12.53 33.99
CA GLU A 699 -11.10 11.28 34.39
C GLU A 699 -11.95 10.04 33.99
N GLU A 700 -11.30 9.07 33.35
CA GLU A 700 -11.89 7.80 32.94
C GLU A 700 -12.27 6.97 34.18
N GLU A 701 -13.53 6.53 34.23
CA GLU A 701 -13.95 5.50 35.19
C GLU A 701 -13.50 4.13 34.72
N LYS A 702 -12.80 3.39 35.59
CA LYS A 702 -12.20 2.10 35.28
C LYS A 702 -12.98 0.92 35.87
N ASP A 703 -13.87 1.19 36.81
CA ASP A 703 -14.73 0.16 37.39
C ASP A 703 -15.86 -0.21 36.42
N GLU A 704 -15.67 -1.32 35.71
CA GLU A 704 -16.66 -1.85 34.78
C GLU A 704 -18.02 -2.12 35.44
N GLU A 705 -18.05 -2.60 36.69
CA GLU A 705 -19.31 -2.93 37.36
C GLU A 705 -20.08 -1.65 37.68
N LYS A 706 -19.38 -0.61 38.11
CA LYS A 706 -19.99 0.71 38.32
C LYS A 706 -20.57 1.27 37.02
N ILE A 707 -19.87 1.14 35.90
CA ILE A 707 -20.36 1.56 34.57
C ILE A 707 -21.63 0.78 34.18
N LYS A 708 -21.66 -0.54 34.40
CA LYS A 708 -22.84 -1.37 34.13
C LYS A 708 -24.06 -0.93 34.94
N GLN A 709 -23.88 -0.70 36.24
CA GLN A 709 -24.95 -0.25 37.12
C GLN A 709 -25.49 1.13 36.72
N MET A 710 -24.64 2.01 36.18
CA MET A 710 -25.03 3.31 35.67
C MET A 710 -25.79 3.18 34.34
N ALA A 711 -25.33 2.33 33.43
CA ALA A 711 -25.98 2.09 32.14
C ALA A 711 -27.41 1.53 32.28
N LEU A 712 -27.63 0.64 33.24
CA LEU A 712 -28.96 0.07 33.54
C LEU A 712 -30.01 1.11 33.96
N ARG A 713 -29.58 2.29 34.41
CA ARG A 713 -30.47 3.38 34.88
C ARG A 713 -30.78 4.39 33.79
N VAL A 714 -30.21 4.25 32.59
CA VAL A 714 -30.40 5.20 31.50
C VAL A 714 -31.76 4.94 30.82
N PRO A 715 -32.70 5.89 30.84
CA PRO A 715 -33.94 5.75 30.10
C PRO A 715 -33.68 5.83 28.60
N LEU A 716 -34.22 4.87 27.84
CA LEU A 716 -34.15 4.86 26.38
C LEU A 716 -35.39 5.56 25.81
N PRO A 717 -35.22 6.50 24.86
CA PRO A 717 -36.35 7.15 24.21
C PRO A 717 -37.14 6.18 23.31
N ASP A 718 -38.46 6.38 23.24
CA ASP A 718 -39.33 5.66 22.31
C ASP A 718 -39.09 6.11 20.86
N PHE A 719 -39.40 5.23 19.91
CA PHE A 719 -39.24 5.52 18.49
C PHE A 719 -40.45 6.25 17.92
N GLU A 720 -40.21 7.38 17.26
CA GLU A 720 -41.20 8.12 16.47
C GLU A 720 -40.69 8.28 15.03
N ALA A 721 -41.46 7.81 14.05
CA ALA A 721 -41.06 7.87 12.65
C ALA A 721 -41.08 9.32 12.12
N LYS A 722 -39.94 9.80 11.65
CA LYS A 722 -39.80 11.12 11.02
C LYS A 722 -40.13 11.02 9.52
N LYS A 723 -40.74 12.08 8.97
CA LYS A 723 -40.93 12.24 7.50
C LYS A 723 -39.63 12.75 6.87
N THR A 724 -38.59 11.92 6.88
CA THR A 724 -37.31 12.24 6.25
C THR A 724 -37.22 11.48 4.92
N GLN A 725 -36.93 12.16 3.82
CA GLN A 725 -36.66 11.50 2.54
C GLN A 725 -35.26 10.86 2.61
N ILE A 726 -35.22 9.53 2.64
CA ILE A 726 -33.98 8.79 2.41
C ILE A 726 -33.77 8.76 0.91
N VAL A 727 -32.77 9.49 0.43
CA VAL A 727 -32.42 9.53 -0.99
C VAL A 727 -31.69 8.24 -1.35
N ILE A 728 -32.26 7.45 -2.25
CA ILE A 728 -31.59 6.31 -2.88
C ILE A 728 -31.11 6.80 -4.25
N GLU A 729 -29.82 6.66 -4.53
CA GLU A 729 -29.20 7.03 -5.82
C GLU A 729 -29.36 5.92 -6.89
N ASP A 730 -30.26 4.98 -6.71
CA ASP A 730 -30.45 3.89 -7.67
C ASP A 730 -31.14 4.42 -8.93
N THR A 731 -30.48 4.19 -10.07
CA THR A 731 -30.93 4.51 -11.43
C THR A 731 -32.33 3.96 -11.78
N GLU A 732 -32.87 3.04 -10.97
CA GLU A 732 -34.13 2.34 -11.22
C GLU A 732 -35.40 3.08 -10.74
N GLU A 733 -35.30 4.03 -9.80
CA GLU A 733 -36.49 4.76 -9.30
C GLU A 733 -36.76 6.12 -9.97
N GLN A 734 -35.82 6.64 -10.79
CA GLN A 734 -35.96 7.98 -11.40
C GLN A 734 -36.75 8.03 -12.72
N THR A 735 -37.34 6.93 -13.19
CA THR A 735 -38.19 6.97 -14.40
C THR A 735 -39.65 7.34 -14.11
N SER A 736 -39.91 8.51 -13.52
CA SER A 736 -41.27 9.07 -13.51
C SER A 736 -41.33 10.58 -13.28
N SER A 737 -40.70 11.41 -14.14
CA SER A 737 -41.11 12.82 -14.25
C SER A 737 -40.68 13.55 -15.54
N SER A 738 -40.63 12.89 -16.70
CA SER A 738 -40.53 13.60 -17.99
C SER A 738 -40.74 12.66 -19.20
N SER A 739 -41.99 12.29 -19.47
CA SER A 739 -42.34 11.69 -20.77
C SER A 739 -43.61 12.31 -21.33
N SER A 740 -43.44 13.39 -22.10
CA SER A 740 -44.37 13.68 -23.20
C SER A 740 -43.69 14.50 -24.30
N SER A 741 -43.72 13.94 -25.50
CA SER A 741 -43.41 14.49 -26.83
C SER A 741 -41.97 14.36 -27.36
N SER A 742 -41.73 13.26 -28.06
CA SER A 742 -40.69 13.16 -29.10
C SER A 742 -41.38 13.02 -30.45
N SER A 743 -41.29 14.07 -31.28
CA SER A 743 -41.43 13.97 -32.74
C SER A 743 -40.64 15.10 -33.41
N SER A 744 -39.54 14.68 -34.04
CA SER A 744 -39.01 15.16 -35.33
C SER A 744 -38.51 16.61 -35.51
N ASN A 745 -37.27 16.64 -36.04
CA ASN A 745 -36.64 17.61 -36.95
C ASN A 745 -35.58 18.60 -36.45
N ARG A 746 -34.46 18.51 -37.18
CA ARG A 746 -33.32 19.44 -37.27
C ARG A 746 -33.80 20.83 -37.71
N THR A 747 -33.28 21.91 -37.09
CA THR A 747 -32.44 22.96 -37.71
C THR A 747 -32.25 24.18 -36.79
N SER A 748 -31.04 24.76 -36.85
CA SER A 748 -30.66 26.18 -36.69
C SER A 748 -30.98 26.96 -35.40
N SER A 749 -29.89 27.29 -34.69
CA SER A 749 -29.50 28.62 -34.19
C SER A 749 -30.58 29.69 -34.01
N SER A 750 -30.76 30.11 -32.75
CA SER A 750 -31.17 31.43 -32.21
C SER A 750 -32.24 31.31 -31.13
N SER A 751 -31.82 31.12 -29.87
CA SER A 751 -32.65 31.37 -28.67
C SER A 751 -31.85 31.20 -27.37
N SER A 752 -30.69 31.85 -27.28
CA SER A 752 -29.85 31.80 -26.07
C SER A 752 -30.14 32.94 -25.06
N SER A 753 -31.12 33.80 -25.31
CA SER A 753 -31.34 35.00 -24.47
C SER A 753 -32.49 34.89 -23.47
N ASN A 754 -33.46 33.98 -23.65
CA ASN A 754 -34.60 33.86 -22.72
C ASN A 754 -34.41 32.79 -21.64
N LYS A 755 -33.54 31.79 -21.84
CA LYS A 755 -33.24 30.79 -20.80
C LYS A 755 -32.34 31.30 -19.68
N GLN A 756 -31.51 32.32 -19.94
CA GLN A 756 -30.68 32.93 -18.90
C GLN A 756 -31.49 33.83 -17.94
N GLN A 757 -32.60 34.41 -18.40
CA GLN A 757 -33.45 35.26 -17.55
C GLN A 757 -34.37 34.46 -16.62
N GLU A 758 -34.90 33.32 -17.07
CA GLU A 758 -35.67 32.39 -16.20
C GLU A 758 -34.76 31.63 -15.22
N GLN A 759 -33.50 31.36 -15.60
CA GLN A 759 -32.53 30.74 -14.71
C GLN A 759 -31.95 31.73 -13.68
N GLN A 760 -31.85 33.03 -14.01
CA GLN A 760 -31.52 34.07 -13.03
C GLN A 760 -32.66 34.33 -12.04
N GLN A 761 -33.92 34.26 -12.46
CA GLN A 761 -35.06 34.44 -11.55
C GLN A 761 -35.29 33.23 -10.62
N SER A 762 -34.93 32.01 -11.03
CA SER A 762 -34.96 30.82 -10.16
C SER A 762 -33.77 30.73 -9.20
N LEU A 763 -32.60 31.25 -9.58
CA LEU A 763 -31.44 31.40 -8.69
C LEU A 763 -31.63 32.50 -7.64
N GLN A 764 -32.40 33.55 -7.95
CA GLN A 764 -32.69 34.63 -7.00
C GLN A 764 -33.78 34.24 -5.99
N ALA A 765 -34.69 33.32 -6.36
CA ALA A 765 -35.69 32.74 -5.46
C ALA A 765 -35.13 31.64 -4.51
N ALA A 766 -33.91 31.14 -4.77
CA ALA A 766 -33.21 30.17 -3.92
C ALA A 766 -32.29 30.83 -2.87
N MET A 767 -32.23 32.17 -2.83
CA MET A 767 -31.38 32.95 -1.91
C MET A 767 -32.15 33.65 -0.78
N GLU A 768 -33.47 33.54 -0.72
CA GLU A 768 -34.26 33.96 0.44
C GLU A 768 -34.53 32.71 1.29
N ALA A 769 -33.87 32.63 2.45
CA ALA A 769 -34.19 31.63 3.45
C ALA A 769 -35.69 31.75 3.80
N PRO A 770 -36.45 30.65 3.94
CA PRO A 770 -37.77 30.76 4.54
C PRO A 770 -37.60 31.47 5.90
N ASP A 771 -38.39 32.51 6.17
CA ASP A 771 -38.25 33.38 7.37
C ASP A 771 -38.04 32.58 8.68
N ASP A 772 -38.63 31.38 8.74
CA ASP A 772 -38.56 30.43 9.85
C ASP A 772 -37.16 29.80 10.10
N GLU A 773 -36.29 29.70 9.08
CA GLU A 773 -34.91 29.18 9.24
C GLU A 773 -33.94 30.27 9.72
N ALA A 774 -34.08 31.50 9.20
CA ALA A 774 -33.25 32.63 9.59
C ALA A 774 -33.48 33.00 11.06
N ASP A 775 -34.74 32.96 11.52
CA ASP A 775 -35.10 33.18 12.92
C ASP A 775 -34.52 32.09 13.85
N LYS A 776 -34.56 30.81 13.43
CA LYS A 776 -33.94 29.70 14.17
C LYS A 776 -32.43 29.84 14.28
N ILE A 777 -31.76 30.22 13.19
CA ILE A 777 -30.31 30.48 13.18
C ILE A 777 -29.99 31.61 14.17
N ALA A 778 -30.75 32.70 14.17
CA ALA A 778 -30.55 33.82 15.10
C ALA A 778 -30.77 33.41 16.57
N GLU A 779 -31.79 32.58 16.83
CA GLU A 779 -32.07 32.05 18.17
C GLU A 779 -30.96 31.14 18.69
N ILE A 780 -30.47 30.21 17.86
CA ILE A 780 -29.40 29.28 18.23
C ILE A 780 -28.08 30.03 18.45
N LYS A 781 -27.74 31.00 17.58
CA LYS A 781 -26.57 31.88 17.80
C LYS A 781 -26.62 32.59 19.15
N LYS A 782 -27.79 33.10 19.54
CA LYS A 782 -27.98 33.76 20.83
C LYS A 782 -27.83 32.79 22.00
N LYS A 783 -28.34 31.56 21.88
CA LYS A 783 -28.18 30.49 22.88
C LYS A 783 -26.71 30.08 23.03
N LEU A 784 -26.02 29.84 21.92
CA LEU A 784 -24.59 29.49 21.88
C LEU A 784 -23.70 30.53 22.57
N LEU A 785 -23.94 31.82 22.34
CA LEU A 785 -23.22 32.92 23.00
C LEU A 785 -23.54 33.05 24.50
N GLY A 786 -24.61 32.41 24.98
CA GLY A 786 -25.02 32.37 26.38
C GLY A 786 -24.43 31.20 27.17
N ILE A 787 -23.84 30.21 26.51
CA ILE A 787 -23.26 29.02 27.15
C ILE A 787 -22.00 29.42 27.94
N ARG A 788 -21.97 29.10 29.23
CA ARG A 788 -20.82 29.30 30.13
C ARG A 788 -20.19 27.95 30.48
N GLY A 789 -18.89 27.92 30.78
CA GLY A 789 -18.18 26.69 31.16
C GLY A 789 -17.45 25.97 30.01
N VAL A 790 -17.44 26.56 28.80
CA VAL A 790 -16.69 26.07 27.64
C VAL A 790 -15.19 26.41 27.67
N GLU A 791 -14.74 27.15 28.68
CA GLU A 791 -13.34 27.55 28.87
C GLU A 791 -12.40 26.35 29.09
N GLY A 792 -12.92 25.21 29.55
CA GLY A 792 -12.13 23.97 29.70
C GLY A 792 -11.87 23.22 28.38
N LEU A 793 -12.46 23.67 27.26
CA LEU A 793 -12.24 23.09 25.93
C LEU A 793 -11.03 23.69 25.20
N THR A 794 -10.63 24.91 25.54
CA THR A 794 -9.39 25.55 25.04
C THR A 794 -8.16 24.95 25.69
#